data_AF-A0A8H6WSW3-F1
#
_entry.id   AF-A0A8H6WSW3-F1
#
_cell.length_a   1.000
_cell.length_b   1.000
_cell.length_c   1.000
_cell.angle_alpha   90.00
_cell.angle_beta   90.00
_cell.angle_gamma   90.00
#
_symmetry.space_group_name_H-M   'P 1'
#
loop_
_entity.id
_entity.type
_entity.pdbx_description
1 polymer ?
#
loop_
_entity_poly.entity_id
_entity_poly.type
_entity_poly.pdbx_seq_one_letter_code
_entity_poly.pdbx_strand_id
1 'polypeptide(L)'
;MDTWKEIYEHLNAVPGLCKSMGMEKGMQFVRMAARLKDAIIAAQPPSANPETPPNCLPTKFESFLGCAIGIPPDYVQGCWAAFSGLVWDYKGEKEDGKGFRTGMDAYIAAKMLFPPTHRCTMSGCTNTKLLRAKNNGTGVVLYTLADGACVAFAHRLTCDKCSTRYYPNYSVSEKIRTYYEEIPDAIQVAEHHYVERVVLDLFINLMLISWTSATNGARVYDTCLSKPENIPRDHPAWMDASFKIRPEYVWDGFIVLSLLEDHQRRCKPLRVPHNGDEKDRFKQAMSDRNARIQFYGQPELAHYCNKCMRVWDDGKGNLCACSSGLCSRYHGLSLTGPVAKVHALVVDGITIGHPCCGVRHCTIPLEHHREQFCPSHKTVQDAICAVEGCDDKADRSNGFLTCNAPLHRELELNHKKRDKAMFQLKAKVVRSGVANPDDAFEAEITAEEFEEMQVDDNGKPCPATKDPNGRKIRALFGRRKTHGEQVGVYTCGTIAMRGTFYGSETVPQTADLIKKTFREPGSMPEIIFYDNNCTLYQHLAATNYPLLKTVGLPVDVFHWQCKHNKQGAACSYHCNPSRFPELLGEDGKAWFFNSSVAEQTNVWLGGFHSILREMGHVKFNYFLDEMIMRKNRLTIANLEADGACPGIRPFGYA
;
A
#
# COMPACT_ATOMS: atom_id res chain seq x y z
N MET A 1 42.18 -10.40 3.54
CA MET A 1 42.50 -9.53 4.69
C MET A 1 44.00 -9.48 4.89
N ASP A 2 44.55 -8.30 4.68
CA ASP A 2 45.97 -8.00 4.88
C ASP A 2 46.25 -7.87 6.38
N THR A 3 47.39 -8.38 6.84
CA THR A 3 47.80 -8.26 8.24
C THR A 3 48.26 -6.84 8.55
N TRP A 4 48.18 -6.43 9.82
CA TRP A 4 48.68 -5.11 10.24
C TRP A 4 50.16 -4.87 9.87
N LYS A 5 50.96 -5.95 9.79
CA LYS A 5 52.36 -5.91 9.37
C LYS A 5 52.50 -5.54 7.88
N GLU A 6 51.72 -6.18 7.01
CA GLU A 6 51.72 -5.90 5.56
C GLU A 6 51.22 -4.48 5.27
N ILE A 7 50.15 -4.03 5.95
CA ILE A 7 49.64 -2.65 5.87
C ILE A 7 50.75 -1.65 6.26
N TYR A 8 51.47 -1.90 7.37
CA TYR A 8 52.55 -1.04 7.84
C TYR A 8 53.76 -1.04 6.89
N GLU A 9 54.09 -2.18 6.27
CA GLU A 9 55.15 -2.28 5.27
C GLU A 9 54.80 -1.46 4.01
N HIS A 10 53.58 -1.55 3.50
CA HIS A 10 53.11 -0.73 2.38
C HIS A 10 53.09 0.77 2.70
N LEU A 11 52.68 1.18 3.90
CA LEU A 11 52.68 2.59 4.31
C LEU A 11 54.09 3.18 4.49
N ASN A 12 55.11 2.36 4.75
CA ASN A 12 56.51 2.81 4.83
C ASN A 12 57.23 2.80 3.48
N ALA A 13 56.73 2.06 2.49
CA ALA A 13 57.29 2.05 1.13
C ALA A 13 57.21 3.42 0.43
N VAL A 14 56.29 4.31 0.86
CA VAL A 14 56.16 5.68 0.36
C VAL A 14 56.72 6.69 1.38
N PRO A 15 57.78 7.44 1.05
CA PRO A 15 58.40 8.38 1.98
C PRO A 15 57.43 9.41 2.57
N GLY A 16 57.35 9.46 3.90
CA GLY A 16 56.49 10.38 4.66
C GLY A 16 55.03 9.94 4.83
N LEU A 17 54.55 8.96 4.05
CA LEU A 17 53.15 8.52 4.07
C LEU A 17 52.71 8.07 5.46
N CYS A 18 53.44 7.13 6.08
CA CYS A 18 53.16 6.63 7.43
C CYS A 18 53.15 7.74 8.53
N LYS A 19 53.79 8.89 8.30
CA LYS A 19 53.75 10.04 9.23
C LYS A 19 52.55 10.96 8.97
N SER A 20 52.09 11.07 7.73
CA SER A 20 50.89 11.83 7.36
C SER A 20 49.57 11.07 7.61
N MET A 21 49.61 9.74 7.61
CA MET A 21 48.45 8.87 7.74
C MET A 21 48.27 8.42 9.19
N GLY A 22 47.59 9.26 9.97
CA GLY A 22 47.02 8.82 11.25
C GLY A 22 45.87 7.81 11.05
N MET A 23 45.56 7.04 12.09
CA MET A 23 44.51 5.99 12.05
C MET A 23 43.16 6.52 11.55
N GLU A 24 42.77 7.73 11.96
CA GLU A 24 41.54 8.39 11.53
C GLU A 24 41.51 8.64 10.00
N LYS A 25 42.57 9.25 9.45
CA LYS A 25 42.70 9.46 7.99
C LYS A 25 42.76 8.15 7.21
N GLY A 26 43.42 7.12 7.76
CA GLY A 26 43.44 5.78 7.17
C GLY A 26 42.04 5.16 7.11
N MET A 27 41.28 5.24 8.20
CA MET A 27 39.90 4.76 8.22
C MET A 27 38.97 5.59 7.34
N GLN A 28 39.14 6.91 7.27
CA GLN A 28 38.40 7.77 6.33
C GLN A 28 38.67 7.36 4.88
N PHE A 29 39.93 7.12 4.50
CA PHE A 29 40.29 6.59 3.18
C PHE A 29 39.54 5.28 2.88
N VAL A 30 39.57 4.32 3.82
CA VAL A 30 38.87 3.04 3.68
C VAL A 30 37.36 3.24 3.47
N ARG A 31 36.73 4.05 4.34
CA ARG A 31 35.29 4.33 4.33
C ARG A 31 34.82 5.03 3.06
N MET A 32 35.61 5.96 2.53
CA MET A 32 35.32 6.67 1.29
C MET A 32 35.53 5.76 0.07
N ALA A 33 36.66 5.06 -0.02
CA ALA A 33 36.96 4.17 -1.13
C ALA A 33 35.98 2.98 -1.21
N ALA A 34 35.49 2.48 -0.06
CA ALA A 34 34.46 1.45 -0.01
C ALA A 34 33.06 1.90 -0.49
N ARG A 35 32.79 3.23 -0.57
CA ARG A 35 31.62 3.76 -1.29
C ARG A 35 31.78 3.69 -2.81
N LEU A 36 33.02 3.71 -3.30
CA LEU A 36 33.36 3.79 -4.72
C LEU A 36 33.55 2.43 -5.39
N LYS A 37 33.48 1.30 -4.66
CA LYS A 37 33.76 -0.07 -5.14
C LYS A 37 33.13 -0.36 -6.51
N ASP A 38 31.81 -0.20 -6.65
CA ASP A 38 31.09 -0.48 -7.91
C ASP A 38 31.52 0.43 -9.06
N ALA A 39 31.84 1.70 -8.75
CA ALA A 39 32.31 2.67 -9.73
C ALA A 39 33.76 2.38 -10.17
N ILE A 40 34.59 1.87 -9.25
CA ILE A 40 35.95 1.38 -9.53
C ILE A 40 35.87 0.12 -10.41
N ILE A 41 34.98 -0.83 -10.11
CA ILE A 41 34.71 -2.04 -10.93
C ILE A 41 34.23 -1.64 -12.33
N ALA A 42 33.27 -0.73 -12.44
CA ALA A 42 32.73 -0.28 -13.72
C ALA A 42 33.77 0.44 -14.61
N ALA A 43 34.83 0.99 -14.02
CA ALA A 43 35.96 1.59 -14.73
C ALA A 43 37.01 0.56 -15.22
N GLN A 44 36.97 -0.69 -14.73
CA GLN A 44 37.97 -1.71 -15.09
C GLN A 44 37.83 -2.23 -16.53
N PRO A 45 38.88 -2.88 -17.08
CA PRO A 45 38.80 -3.62 -18.33
C PRO A 45 37.71 -4.72 -18.30
N PRO A 46 37.08 -5.09 -19.44
CA PRO A 46 35.99 -6.08 -19.46
C PRO A 46 36.34 -7.48 -18.92
N SER A 47 37.63 -7.83 -18.87
CA SER A 47 38.15 -9.11 -18.36
C SER A 47 38.47 -9.11 -16.86
N ALA A 48 38.34 -7.98 -16.16
CA ALA A 48 38.67 -7.89 -14.73
C ALA A 48 37.70 -8.73 -13.88
N ASN A 49 38.21 -9.25 -12.75
CA ASN A 49 37.42 -9.95 -11.75
C ASN A 49 36.85 -8.94 -10.74
N PRO A 50 35.52 -8.84 -10.55
CA PRO A 50 34.93 -7.89 -9.60
C PRO A 50 35.20 -8.26 -8.13
N GLU A 51 35.60 -9.50 -7.84
CA GLU A 51 35.91 -9.96 -6.48
C GLU A 51 37.33 -9.60 -6.02
N THR A 52 38.15 -9.00 -6.87
CA THR A 52 39.52 -8.58 -6.54
C THR A 52 39.71 -7.08 -6.78
N PRO A 53 40.32 -6.34 -5.84
CA PRO A 53 40.65 -4.94 -6.08
C PRO A 53 41.67 -4.80 -7.23
N PRO A 54 41.58 -3.76 -8.07
CA PRO A 54 42.59 -3.47 -9.08
C PRO A 54 43.92 -3.03 -8.46
N ASN A 55 45.05 -3.41 -9.06
CA ASN A 55 46.40 -3.05 -8.59
C ASN A 55 46.63 -1.53 -8.50
N CYS A 56 45.99 -0.75 -9.39
CA CYS A 56 46.08 0.71 -9.41
C CYS A 56 44.68 1.31 -9.42
N LEU A 57 44.47 2.36 -8.64
CA LEU A 57 43.20 3.08 -8.62
C LEU A 57 43.05 3.95 -9.89
N PRO A 58 41.89 3.97 -10.57
CA PRO A 58 41.69 4.85 -11.73
C PRO A 58 41.79 6.34 -11.36
N THR A 59 42.49 7.12 -12.18
CA THR A 59 42.90 8.52 -11.90
C THR A 59 41.79 9.43 -11.37
N LYS A 60 40.55 9.30 -11.86
CA LYS A 60 39.43 10.14 -11.37
C LYS A 60 39.09 9.90 -9.88
N PHE A 61 39.25 8.67 -9.40
CA PHE A 61 39.03 8.34 -8.00
C PHE A 61 40.26 8.69 -7.16
N GLU A 62 41.45 8.59 -7.75
CA GLU A 62 42.71 9.03 -7.12
C GLU A 62 42.68 10.53 -6.82
N SER A 63 42.39 11.37 -7.83
CA SER A 63 42.23 12.82 -7.67
C SER A 63 41.14 13.17 -6.66
N PHE A 64 40.00 12.48 -6.69
CA PHE A 64 38.91 12.71 -5.73
C PHE A 64 39.33 12.40 -4.29
N LEU A 65 39.91 11.21 -4.02
CA LEU A 65 40.32 10.83 -2.66
C LEU A 65 41.45 11.73 -2.14
N GLY A 66 42.40 12.12 -2.99
CA GLY A 66 43.45 13.07 -2.63
C GLY A 66 42.89 14.43 -2.21
N CYS A 67 42.00 15.00 -3.02
CA CYS A 67 41.32 16.26 -2.71
C CYS A 67 40.44 16.19 -1.47
N ALA A 68 39.67 15.11 -1.29
CA ALA A 68 38.71 15.00 -0.19
C ALA A 68 39.36 14.75 1.18
N ILE A 69 40.46 13.99 1.23
CA ILE A 69 41.18 13.64 2.47
C ILE A 69 42.34 14.64 2.76
N GLY A 70 42.67 15.48 1.77
CA GLY A 70 43.77 16.44 1.84
C GLY A 70 45.12 15.73 1.88
N ILE A 71 45.38 14.83 0.92
CA ILE A 71 46.66 14.11 0.75
C ILE A 71 47.17 14.18 -0.71
N PRO A 72 48.50 14.21 -0.93
CA PRO A 72 49.09 14.19 -2.28
C PRO A 72 48.70 12.94 -3.10
N PRO A 73 48.68 13.01 -4.45
CA PRO A 73 48.38 11.84 -5.30
C PRO A 73 49.26 10.61 -5.04
N ASP A 74 50.58 10.81 -4.88
CA ASP A 74 51.52 9.72 -4.54
C ASP A 74 51.14 8.99 -3.23
N TYR A 75 50.54 9.72 -2.28
CA TYR A 75 50.06 9.16 -1.02
C TYR A 75 48.74 8.41 -1.20
N VAL A 76 47.90 8.81 -2.16
CA VAL A 76 46.65 8.09 -2.51
C VAL A 76 46.96 6.70 -3.07
N GLN A 77 47.93 6.57 -3.97
CA GLN A 77 48.34 5.26 -4.50
C GLN A 77 49.03 4.40 -3.42
N GLY A 78 49.83 4.99 -2.53
CA GLY A 78 50.38 4.29 -1.36
C GLY A 78 49.30 3.78 -0.39
N CYS A 79 48.29 4.61 -0.09
CA CYS A 79 47.11 4.20 0.66
C CYS A 79 46.31 3.10 -0.05
N TRP A 80 46.17 3.17 -1.37
CA TRP A 80 45.50 2.11 -2.14
C TRP A 80 46.27 0.79 -2.05
N ALA A 81 47.59 0.80 -2.22
CA ALA A 81 48.43 -0.40 -2.04
C ALA A 81 48.30 -0.99 -0.62
N ALA A 82 48.26 -0.14 0.42
CA ALA A 82 48.15 -0.58 1.81
C ALA A 82 46.74 -1.03 2.24
N PHE A 83 45.67 -0.49 1.65
CA PHE A 83 44.30 -0.68 2.14
C PHE A 83 43.32 -1.31 1.13
N SER A 84 43.72 -1.59 -0.12
CA SER A 84 42.79 -2.06 -1.17
C SER A 84 42.05 -3.35 -0.82
N GLY A 85 42.71 -4.32 -0.15
CA GLY A 85 42.07 -5.54 0.35
C GLY A 85 41.01 -5.23 1.41
N LEU A 86 41.39 -4.45 2.43
CA LEU A 86 40.47 -3.97 3.46
C LEU A 86 39.27 -3.19 2.87
N VAL A 87 39.50 -2.33 1.87
CA VAL A 87 38.43 -1.59 1.15
C VAL A 87 37.47 -2.55 0.44
N TRP A 88 37.99 -3.62 -0.18
CA TRP A 88 37.17 -4.58 -0.92
C TRP A 88 36.27 -5.41 -0.01
N ASP A 89 36.76 -5.74 1.18
CA ASP A 89 36.08 -6.53 2.21
C ASP A 89 35.26 -5.66 3.21
N TYR A 90 35.31 -4.33 3.11
CA TYR A 90 34.75 -3.42 4.12
C TYR A 90 33.20 -3.47 4.19
N LYS A 91 32.68 -3.90 5.35
CA LYS A 91 31.24 -3.96 5.68
C LYS A 91 30.80 -2.98 6.78
N GLY A 92 31.71 -2.13 7.27
CA GLY A 92 31.42 -1.17 8.34
C GLY A 92 30.67 0.09 7.86
N GLU A 93 30.48 1.04 8.78
CA GLU A 93 29.89 2.35 8.47
C GLU A 93 30.72 3.08 7.41
N LYS A 94 30.06 3.62 6.39
CA LYS A 94 30.68 4.31 5.25
C LYS A 94 30.59 5.82 5.43
N GLU A 95 31.62 6.55 4.99
CA GLU A 95 31.81 8.00 5.24
C GLU A 95 30.59 8.86 4.85
N ASP A 96 30.38 10.00 5.52
CA ASP A 96 29.19 10.85 5.34
C ASP A 96 29.08 11.50 3.95
N GLY A 97 27.94 12.15 3.69
CA GLY A 97 27.70 12.87 2.43
C GLY A 97 28.60 14.07 2.18
N LYS A 98 29.19 14.70 3.22
CA LYS A 98 29.91 15.97 3.11
C LYS A 98 31.29 15.79 2.47
N GLY A 99 31.98 14.68 2.79
CA GLY A 99 33.27 14.34 2.17
C GLY A 99 33.23 14.19 0.64
N PHE A 100 32.04 14.05 0.04
CA PHE A 100 31.85 13.85 -1.40
C PHE A 100 31.51 15.12 -2.20
N ARG A 101 31.41 16.30 -1.57
CA ARG A 101 31.08 17.56 -2.28
C ARG A 101 32.05 17.89 -3.42
N THR A 102 33.34 17.64 -3.22
CA THR A 102 34.40 17.86 -4.22
C THR A 102 34.37 16.87 -5.40
N GLY A 103 33.54 15.82 -5.33
CA GLY A 103 33.45 14.78 -6.37
C GLY A 103 32.44 15.07 -7.48
N MET A 104 31.58 16.08 -7.34
CA MET A 104 30.41 16.23 -8.21
C MET A 104 30.75 16.46 -9.69
N ASP A 105 31.75 17.31 -9.99
CA ASP A 105 32.27 17.53 -11.36
C ASP A 105 32.85 16.24 -11.99
N ALA A 106 33.38 15.33 -11.16
CA ALA A 106 33.89 14.03 -11.57
C ALA A 106 32.81 12.93 -11.64
N TYR A 107 31.53 13.29 -11.46
CA TYR A 107 30.39 12.38 -11.34
C TYR A 107 30.56 11.37 -10.18
N ILE A 108 31.11 11.85 -9.06
CA ILE A 108 31.30 11.12 -7.82
C ILE A 108 30.40 11.73 -6.73
N ALA A 109 29.66 10.88 -6.03
CA ALA A 109 28.81 11.26 -4.90
C ALA A 109 28.86 10.16 -3.83
N ALA A 110 28.45 10.47 -2.59
CA ALA A 110 28.41 9.50 -1.51
C ALA A 110 27.43 8.33 -1.76
N LYS A 111 26.50 8.49 -2.71
CA LYS A 111 25.53 7.48 -3.12
C LYS A 111 25.62 7.31 -4.63
N MET A 112 26.23 6.21 -5.07
CA MET A 112 26.28 5.81 -6.47
C MET A 112 25.45 4.54 -6.62
N LEU A 113 24.31 4.64 -7.31
CA LEU A 113 23.32 3.57 -7.42
C LEU A 113 23.68 2.69 -8.63
N PHE A 114 24.13 1.47 -8.37
CA PHE A 114 24.45 0.47 -9.41
C PHE A 114 23.41 -0.66 -9.44
N PRO A 115 23.29 -1.39 -10.56
CA PRO A 115 22.63 -2.70 -10.56
C PRO A 115 23.36 -3.68 -9.63
N PRO A 116 22.66 -4.64 -8.98
CA PRO A 116 23.25 -5.63 -8.07
C PRO A 116 24.07 -6.72 -8.78
N THR A 117 24.47 -6.50 -10.03
CA THR A 117 25.29 -7.44 -10.80
C THR A 117 26.22 -6.70 -11.76
N HIS A 118 27.47 -7.15 -11.81
CA HIS A 118 28.46 -6.71 -12.80
C HIS A 118 28.56 -7.67 -14.00
N ARG A 119 27.81 -8.78 -14.01
CA ARG A 119 27.82 -9.81 -15.06
C ARG A 119 26.42 -10.01 -15.63
N CYS A 120 26.31 -10.52 -16.86
CA CYS A 120 25.00 -10.75 -17.46
C CYS A 120 24.29 -11.95 -16.80
N THR A 121 23.08 -11.74 -16.31
CA THR A 121 22.24 -12.77 -15.67
C THR A 121 21.14 -13.32 -16.60
N MET A 122 21.10 -12.89 -17.86
CA MET A 122 20.12 -13.39 -18.83
C MET A 122 20.43 -14.83 -19.22
N SER A 123 19.45 -15.72 -19.03
CA SER A 123 19.52 -17.10 -19.50
C SER A 123 19.87 -17.19 -20.99
N GLY A 124 20.78 -18.09 -21.35
CA GLY A 124 21.30 -18.25 -22.71
C GLY A 124 22.34 -17.21 -23.16
N CYS A 125 22.64 -16.17 -22.38
CA CYS A 125 23.66 -15.20 -22.76
C CYS A 125 25.08 -15.74 -22.50
N THR A 126 25.91 -15.82 -23.55
CA THR A 126 27.29 -16.31 -23.45
C THR A 126 28.30 -15.26 -22.93
N ASN A 127 27.85 -14.20 -22.25
CA ASN A 127 28.76 -13.13 -21.83
C ASN A 127 29.42 -13.42 -20.48
N THR A 128 30.72 -13.70 -20.52
CA THR A 128 31.57 -13.94 -19.35
C THR A 128 32.36 -12.70 -18.90
N LYS A 129 32.18 -11.55 -19.56
CA LYS A 129 32.86 -10.27 -19.27
C LYS A 129 32.01 -9.36 -18.37
N LEU A 130 32.65 -8.34 -17.80
CA LEU A 130 31.96 -7.28 -17.07
C LEU A 130 31.00 -6.50 -17.97
N LEU A 131 29.80 -6.21 -17.45
CA LEU A 131 28.83 -5.32 -18.07
C LEU A 131 29.42 -3.90 -18.18
N ARG A 132 29.10 -3.18 -19.27
CA ARG A 132 29.69 -1.86 -19.55
C ARG A 132 28.76 -0.72 -19.16
N ALA A 133 29.27 0.26 -18.41
CA ALA A 133 28.61 1.56 -18.28
C ALA A 133 28.75 2.32 -19.61
N LYS A 134 27.67 2.98 -20.06
CA LYS A 134 27.70 3.83 -21.27
C LYS A 134 28.09 5.29 -21.00
N ASN A 135 28.00 5.73 -19.75
CA ASN A 135 28.27 7.08 -19.28
C ASN A 135 28.76 7.02 -17.82
N ASN A 136 29.19 8.16 -17.29
CA ASN A 136 29.61 8.30 -15.89
C ASN A 136 28.45 8.22 -14.86
N GLY A 137 27.30 7.65 -15.24
CA GLY A 137 26.05 7.74 -14.49
C GLY A 137 25.17 8.91 -14.93
N THR A 138 23.94 8.90 -14.44
CA THR A 138 22.96 9.99 -14.60
C THR A 138 22.72 10.61 -13.23
N GLY A 139 22.79 11.94 -13.12
CA GLY A 139 22.47 12.65 -11.88
C GLY A 139 21.00 12.42 -11.49
N VAL A 140 20.76 12.14 -10.21
CA VAL A 140 19.42 11.92 -9.64
C VAL A 140 19.34 12.53 -8.24
N VAL A 141 18.13 12.87 -7.81
CA VAL A 141 17.85 13.22 -6.41
C VAL A 141 17.53 11.92 -5.65
N LEU A 142 18.21 11.71 -4.52
CA LEU A 142 17.95 10.62 -3.59
C LEU A 142 17.41 11.20 -2.28
N TYR A 143 16.24 10.72 -1.85
CA TYR A 143 15.64 11.06 -0.56
C TYR A 143 16.07 10.02 0.48
N THR A 144 16.89 10.44 1.46
CA THR A 144 17.49 9.58 2.49
C THR A 144 17.02 9.96 3.89
N LEU A 145 17.08 9.02 4.84
CA LEU A 145 16.80 9.35 6.24
C LEU A 145 18.00 10.03 6.92
N ALA A 146 19.22 9.64 6.54
CA ALA A 146 20.45 10.05 7.21
C ALA A 146 21.02 11.39 6.70
N ASP A 147 21.05 11.60 5.38
CA ASP A 147 21.66 12.78 4.74
C ASP A 147 20.60 13.80 4.25
N GLY A 148 19.31 13.44 4.32
CA GLY A 148 18.20 14.20 3.75
C GLY A 148 18.09 14.04 2.23
N ALA A 149 17.63 15.08 1.54
CA ALA A 149 17.55 15.10 0.08
C ALA A 149 18.93 15.44 -0.50
N CYS A 150 19.58 14.49 -1.17
CA CYS A 150 20.95 14.62 -1.64
C CYS A 150 21.12 14.25 -3.12
N VAL A 151 22.24 14.68 -3.70
CA VAL A 151 22.66 14.25 -5.05
C VAL A 151 23.19 12.83 -5.01
N ALA A 152 22.74 12.00 -5.95
CA ALA A 152 23.27 10.68 -6.22
C ALA A 152 23.49 10.50 -7.74
N PHE A 153 24.24 9.45 -8.11
CA PHE A 153 24.42 9.08 -9.52
C PHE A 153 23.88 7.67 -9.78
N ALA A 154 22.89 7.55 -10.67
CA ALA A 154 22.32 6.27 -11.08
C ALA A 154 23.04 5.73 -12.32
N HIS A 155 23.60 4.53 -12.21
CA HIS A 155 24.36 3.89 -13.28
C HIS A 155 23.53 2.84 -14.03
N ARG A 156 23.67 2.85 -15.35
CA ARG A 156 23.11 1.83 -16.23
C ARG A 156 24.22 1.03 -16.88
N LEU A 157 24.30 -0.26 -16.55
CA LEU A 157 25.22 -1.21 -17.16
C LEU A 157 24.53 -1.88 -18.36
N THR A 158 25.28 -2.25 -19.39
CA THR A 158 24.75 -2.89 -20.61
C THR A 158 25.58 -4.12 -20.95
N CYS A 159 24.91 -5.22 -21.32
CA CYS A 159 25.58 -6.37 -21.91
C CYS A 159 25.86 -6.09 -23.39
N ASP A 160 27.11 -6.25 -23.81
CA ASP A 160 27.55 -6.12 -25.21
C ASP A 160 26.93 -7.22 -26.11
N LYS A 161 26.86 -8.47 -25.65
CA LYS A 161 26.30 -9.59 -26.42
C LYS A 161 24.77 -9.52 -26.62
N CYS A 162 23.99 -9.55 -25.54
CA CYS A 162 22.52 -9.63 -25.63
C CYS A 162 21.80 -8.26 -25.56
N SER A 163 22.53 -7.14 -25.51
CA SER A 163 21.98 -5.78 -25.41
C SER A 163 21.05 -5.49 -24.21
N THR A 164 20.91 -6.42 -23.25
CA THR A 164 20.15 -6.20 -22.01
C THR A 164 20.76 -5.06 -21.19
N ARG A 165 19.89 -4.16 -20.72
CA ARG A 165 20.26 -2.96 -19.96
C ARG A 165 19.88 -3.15 -18.49
N TYR A 166 20.85 -3.06 -17.60
CA TYR A 166 20.69 -3.21 -16.16
C TYR A 166 20.65 -1.83 -15.52
N TYR A 167 19.57 -1.54 -14.80
CA TYR A 167 19.36 -0.34 -13.99
C TYR A 167 19.43 -0.71 -12.50
N PRO A 168 19.49 0.25 -11.55
CA PRO A 168 19.64 -0.07 -10.13
C PRO A 168 18.54 -0.96 -9.53
N ASN A 169 17.31 -0.93 -10.05
CA ASN A 169 16.19 -1.74 -9.51
C ASN A 169 15.65 -2.83 -10.45
N TYR A 170 15.98 -2.78 -11.75
CA TYR A 170 15.46 -3.72 -12.74
C TYR A 170 16.41 -3.87 -13.93
N SER A 171 16.33 -5.01 -14.61
CA SER A 171 16.88 -5.20 -15.95
C SER A 171 15.82 -4.97 -17.02
N VAL A 172 16.26 -4.60 -18.22
CA VAL A 172 15.41 -4.38 -19.40
C VAL A 172 15.89 -5.24 -20.56
N SER A 173 15.05 -6.21 -20.93
CA SER A 173 15.15 -6.98 -22.17
C SER A 173 13.80 -6.93 -22.87
N GLU A 174 13.77 -6.96 -24.21
CA GLU A 174 12.53 -7.09 -25.01
C GLU A 174 11.38 -6.13 -24.63
N LYS A 175 11.72 -4.89 -24.23
CA LYS A 175 10.79 -3.85 -23.75
C LYS A 175 10.02 -4.21 -22.46
N ILE A 176 10.50 -5.18 -21.67
CA ILE A 176 9.99 -5.55 -20.35
C ILE A 176 11.01 -5.16 -19.28
N ARG A 177 10.57 -4.49 -18.21
CA ARG A 177 11.33 -4.33 -16.96
C ARG A 177 11.12 -5.58 -16.12
N THR A 178 12.20 -6.26 -15.75
CA THR A 178 12.18 -7.33 -14.74
C THR A 178 12.93 -6.81 -13.52
N TYR A 179 12.22 -6.61 -12.42
CA TYR A 179 12.83 -6.23 -11.14
C TYR A 179 13.62 -7.40 -10.55
N TYR A 180 14.66 -7.08 -9.78
CA TYR A 180 15.48 -8.08 -9.10
C TYR A 180 14.72 -8.77 -7.97
N GLU A 181 15.24 -9.90 -7.50
CA GLU A 181 14.64 -10.71 -6.43
C GLU A 181 14.80 -10.06 -5.05
N GLU A 182 15.96 -9.45 -4.79
CA GLU A 182 16.19 -8.61 -3.62
C GLU A 182 15.56 -7.23 -3.80
N ILE A 183 14.88 -6.74 -2.77
CA ILE A 183 14.29 -5.39 -2.75
C ILE A 183 15.42 -4.37 -2.57
N PRO A 184 15.65 -3.44 -3.52
CA PRO A 184 16.73 -2.47 -3.41
C PRO A 184 16.56 -1.50 -2.25
N ASP A 185 17.67 -1.08 -1.64
CA ASP A 185 17.66 -0.09 -0.55
C ASP A 185 17.24 1.32 -0.99
N ALA A 186 17.26 1.61 -2.30
CA ALA A 186 16.71 2.84 -2.89
C ALA A 186 15.83 2.50 -4.09
N ILE A 187 14.57 2.92 -4.04
CA ILE A 187 13.54 2.63 -5.05
C ILE A 187 13.38 3.84 -5.98
N GLN A 188 13.46 3.60 -7.29
CA GLN A 188 13.17 4.59 -8.33
C GLN A 188 11.67 4.87 -8.35
N VAL A 189 11.30 6.11 -8.04
CA VAL A 189 9.91 6.59 -7.98
C VAL A 189 9.55 7.46 -9.19
N ALA A 190 10.55 8.07 -9.84
CA ALA A 190 10.42 8.74 -11.13
C ALA A 190 11.77 8.67 -11.87
N GLU A 191 11.83 9.07 -13.15
CA GLU A 191 13.04 8.92 -13.99
C GLU A 191 14.35 9.39 -13.31
N HIS A 192 14.32 10.55 -12.65
CA HIS A 192 15.48 11.14 -11.95
C HIS A 192 15.38 11.17 -10.41
N HIS A 193 14.47 10.38 -9.82
CA HIS A 193 14.20 10.43 -8.37
C HIS A 193 14.16 9.05 -7.74
N TYR A 194 14.87 8.90 -6.62
CA TYR A 194 14.93 7.68 -5.82
C TYR A 194 14.60 7.99 -4.36
N VAL A 195 13.93 7.08 -3.66
CA VAL A 195 13.66 7.19 -2.21
C VAL A 195 14.26 5.96 -1.52
N GLU A 196 14.98 6.16 -0.42
CA GLU A 196 15.45 5.04 0.39
C GLU A 196 14.27 4.22 0.96
N ARG A 197 14.41 2.91 0.99
CA ARG A 197 13.38 1.98 1.49
C ARG A 197 12.92 2.35 2.90
N VAL A 198 13.83 2.72 3.79
CA VAL A 198 13.52 3.18 5.16
C VAL A 198 12.68 4.48 5.22
N VAL A 199 12.79 5.35 4.20
CA VAL A 199 11.96 6.55 4.08
C VAL A 199 10.57 6.19 3.52
N LEU A 200 10.47 5.21 2.61
CA LEU A 200 9.18 4.67 2.19
C LEU A 200 8.47 3.94 3.32
N ASP A 201 9.18 3.14 4.13
CA ASP A 201 8.65 2.48 5.32
C ASP A 201 8.12 3.50 6.34
N LEU A 202 8.82 4.63 6.54
CA LEU A 202 8.31 5.75 7.34
C LEU A 202 6.97 6.29 6.80
N PHE A 203 6.88 6.58 5.49
CA PHE A 203 5.61 7.05 4.90
C PHE A 203 4.49 6.04 5.01
N ILE A 204 4.78 4.75 4.81
CA ILE A 204 3.78 3.68 4.94
C ILE A 204 3.30 3.57 6.39
N ASN A 205 4.19 3.68 7.37
CA ASN A 205 3.82 3.63 8.79
C ASN A 205 3.02 4.88 9.22
N LEU A 206 3.32 6.06 8.68
CA LEU A 206 2.50 7.27 8.86
C LEU A 206 1.11 7.13 8.22
N MET A 207 1.00 6.49 7.05
CA MET A 207 -0.30 6.13 6.46
C MET A 207 -1.06 5.13 7.36
N LEU A 208 -0.38 4.13 7.89
CA LEU A 208 -0.99 3.02 8.64
C LEU A 208 -1.48 3.39 10.05
N ILE A 209 -0.70 4.22 10.76
CA ILE A 209 -0.86 4.52 12.18
C ILE A 209 -1.58 5.86 12.39
N SER A 210 -1.28 6.87 11.55
CA SER A 210 -1.77 8.24 11.70
C SER A 210 -2.52 8.75 10.46
N TRP A 211 -3.01 7.84 9.60
CA TRP A 211 -3.78 8.12 8.37
C TRP A 211 -3.22 9.27 7.52
N THR A 212 -1.90 9.39 7.51
CA THR A 212 -1.22 10.55 6.95
C THR A 212 -1.21 10.44 5.43
N SER A 213 -1.80 11.43 4.76
CA SER A 213 -1.82 11.48 3.29
C SER A 213 -0.40 11.51 2.71
N ALA A 214 -0.25 11.10 1.44
CA ALA A 214 1.02 11.26 0.73
C ALA A 214 1.51 12.72 0.69
N THR A 215 0.58 13.69 0.67
CA THR A 215 0.89 15.12 0.73
C THR A 215 1.46 15.52 2.09
N ASN A 216 0.83 15.09 3.19
CA ASN A 216 1.37 15.36 4.53
C ASN A 216 2.65 14.55 4.81
N GLY A 217 2.79 13.34 4.30
CA GLY A 217 4.05 12.58 4.34
C GLY A 217 5.19 13.32 3.64
N ALA A 218 4.94 13.82 2.43
CA ALA A 218 5.88 14.67 1.71
C ALA A 218 6.27 15.93 2.50
N ARG A 219 5.30 16.62 3.13
CA ARG A 219 5.57 17.78 4.02
C ARG A 219 6.39 17.40 5.25
N VAL A 220 6.08 16.30 5.92
CA VAL A 220 6.84 15.80 7.10
C VAL A 220 8.31 15.58 6.71
N TYR A 221 8.57 14.97 5.56
CA TYR A 221 9.93 14.81 5.07
C TYR A 221 10.59 16.16 4.73
N ASP A 222 9.92 17.02 3.95
CA ASP A 222 10.45 18.32 3.54
C ASP A 222 10.76 19.23 4.75
N THR A 223 9.96 19.18 5.81
CA THR A 223 10.12 19.99 7.03
C THR A 223 11.10 19.39 8.03
N CYS A 224 11.09 18.07 8.25
CA CYS A 224 11.83 17.44 9.36
C CYS A 224 13.09 16.69 8.92
N LEU A 225 13.17 16.25 7.66
CA LEU A 225 14.20 15.30 7.20
C LEU A 225 15.01 15.78 5.99
N SER A 226 14.59 16.82 5.28
CA SER A 226 15.20 17.22 4.00
C SER A 226 16.67 17.68 4.08
N LYS A 227 17.13 18.16 5.25
CA LYS A 227 18.49 18.67 5.53
C LYS A 227 19.00 19.63 4.44
N PRO A 228 18.35 20.81 4.28
CA PRO A 228 18.66 21.74 3.19
C PRO A 228 20.12 22.22 3.16
N GLU A 229 20.84 22.15 4.28
CA GLU A 229 22.27 22.42 4.41
C GLU A 229 23.18 21.44 3.65
N ASN A 230 22.67 20.27 3.28
CA ASN A 230 23.36 19.26 2.48
C ASN A 230 23.13 19.41 0.96
N ILE A 231 22.22 20.28 0.53
CA ILE A 231 21.89 20.50 -0.88
C ILE A 231 22.98 21.38 -1.54
N PRO A 232 23.62 20.95 -2.65
CA PRO A 232 24.69 21.70 -3.32
C PRO A 232 24.13 22.82 -4.21
N ARG A 233 23.51 23.84 -3.60
CA ARG A 233 22.94 25.01 -4.31
C ARG A 233 24.00 25.90 -4.95
N ASP A 234 25.23 25.79 -4.50
CA ASP A 234 26.44 26.44 -5.02
C ASP A 234 26.96 25.80 -6.31
N HIS A 235 26.56 24.56 -6.62
CA HIS A 235 27.00 23.84 -7.80
C HIS A 235 26.12 24.18 -9.03
N PRO A 236 26.67 24.71 -10.15
CA PRO A 236 25.86 25.20 -11.28
C PRO A 236 24.88 24.17 -11.86
N ALA A 237 25.28 22.91 -11.95
CA ALA A 237 24.41 21.82 -12.45
C ALA A 237 23.22 21.46 -11.53
N TRP A 238 23.19 21.94 -10.28
CA TRP A 238 22.20 21.57 -9.26
C TRP A 238 21.45 22.76 -8.64
N MET A 239 21.87 23.99 -8.94
CA MET A 239 21.29 25.25 -8.43
C MET A 239 19.76 25.33 -8.65
N ASP A 240 19.28 24.94 -9.83
CA ASP A 240 17.85 24.98 -10.21
C ASP A 240 17.09 23.66 -9.95
N ALA A 241 17.76 22.63 -9.42
CA ALA A 241 17.13 21.32 -9.20
C ALA A 241 16.21 21.32 -7.97
N SER A 242 15.04 20.69 -8.09
CA SER A 242 14.10 20.54 -6.97
C SER A 242 14.46 19.35 -6.09
N PHE A 243 14.93 19.63 -4.88
CA PHE A 243 15.17 18.64 -3.82
C PHE A 243 13.96 18.42 -2.89
N LYS A 244 12.82 19.05 -3.15
CA LYS A 244 11.57 18.77 -2.43
C LYS A 244 11.00 17.41 -2.84
N ILE A 245 10.50 16.62 -1.89
CA ILE A 245 9.79 15.39 -2.22
C ILE A 245 8.35 15.71 -2.62
N ARG A 246 7.84 15.03 -3.65
CA ARG A 246 6.49 15.22 -4.16
C ARG A 246 5.51 14.17 -3.62
N PRO A 247 4.21 14.49 -3.47
CA PRO A 247 3.21 13.51 -3.06
C PRO A 247 3.13 12.32 -4.03
N GLU A 248 3.37 12.54 -5.34
CA GLU A 248 3.41 11.46 -6.32
C GLU A 248 4.57 10.48 -6.05
N TYR A 249 5.73 10.97 -5.60
CA TYR A 249 6.90 10.13 -5.28
C TYR A 249 6.63 9.23 -4.06
N VAL A 250 5.87 9.72 -3.08
CA VAL A 250 5.39 8.93 -1.94
C VAL A 250 4.41 7.85 -2.43
N TRP A 251 3.48 8.19 -3.33
CA TRP A 251 2.53 7.24 -3.91
C TRP A 251 3.18 6.16 -4.79
N ASP A 252 4.11 6.54 -5.67
CA ASP A 252 4.78 5.61 -6.56
C ASP A 252 5.77 4.73 -5.78
N GLY A 253 6.44 5.28 -4.77
CA GLY A 253 7.21 4.51 -3.80
C GLY A 253 6.36 3.49 -3.04
N PHE A 254 5.19 3.88 -2.52
CA PHE A 254 4.21 2.98 -1.89
C PHE A 254 3.82 1.83 -2.83
N ILE A 255 3.47 2.14 -4.08
CA ILE A 255 3.04 1.14 -5.07
C ILE A 255 4.18 0.17 -5.38
N VAL A 256 5.37 0.68 -5.71
CA VAL A 256 6.51 -0.14 -6.13
C VAL A 256 7.02 -1.02 -4.98
N LEU A 257 7.23 -0.46 -3.79
CA LEU A 257 7.71 -1.24 -2.64
C LEU A 257 6.72 -2.36 -2.26
N SER A 258 5.43 -2.04 -2.17
CA SER A 258 4.40 -3.03 -1.85
C SER A 258 4.26 -4.11 -2.94
N LEU A 259 4.47 -3.76 -4.22
CA LEU A 259 4.51 -4.75 -5.31
C LEU A 259 5.75 -5.64 -5.21
N LEU A 260 6.91 -5.10 -4.84
CA LEU A 260 8.14 -5.87 -4.65
C LEU A 260 8.01 -6.84 -3.47
N GLU A 261 7.53 -6.39 -2.32
CA GLU A 261 7.24 -7.26 -1.16
C GLU A 261 6.25 -8.39 -1.50
N ASP A 262 5.21 -8.10 -2.29
CA ASP A 262 4.23 -9.08 -2.74
C ASP A 262 4.81 -10.11 -3.73
N HIS A 263 5.77 -9.69 -4.55
CA HIS A 263 6.45 -10.55 -5.52
C HIS A 263 7.53 -11.42 -4.85
N GLN A 264 8.31 -10.84 -3.93
CA GLN A 264 9.30 -11.53 -3.11
C GLN A 264 8.65 -12.64 -2.26
N ARG A 265 7.55 -12.34 -1.54
CA ARG A 265 6.79 -13.35 -0.75
C ARG A 265 6.21 -14.49 -1.60
N ARG A 266 6.08 -14.31 -2.92
CA ARG A 266 5.61 -15.33 -3.86
C ARG A 266 6.74 -16.00 -4.66
N CYS A 267 8.01 -15.68 -4.36
CA CYS A 267 9.20 -16.14 -5.08
C CYS A 267 9.07 -15.94 -6.60
N LYS A 268 8.56 -14.78 -7.04
CA LYS A 268 8.37 -14.45 -8.46
C LYS A 268 8.86 -13.02 -8.74
N PRO A 269 9.61 -12.76 -9.82
CA PRO A 269 10.05 -11.40 -10.15
C PRO A 269 8.88 -10.53 -10.61
N LEU A 270 8.84 -9.27 -10.18
CA LEU A 270 7.92 -8.27 -10.71
C LEU A 270 8.31 -7.93 -12.17
N ARG A 271 7.36 -8.07 -13.09
CA ARG A 271 7.52 -7.73 -14.51
C ARG A 271 6.49 -6.71 -14.95
N VAL A 272 6.95 -5.64 -15.61
CA VAL A 272 6.09 -4.57 -16.14
C VAL A 272 6.60 -4.07 -17.50
N PRO A 273 5.75 -3.44 -18.34
CA PRO A 273 6.21 -2.80 -19.56
C PRO A 273 7.31 -1.75 -19.30
N HIS A 274 8.30 -1.68 -20.19
CA HIS A 274 9.33 -0.64 -20.14
C HIS A 274 8.86 0.69 -20.73
N ASN A 275 8.02 0.61 -21.76
CA ASN A 275 7.46 1.73 -22.51
C ASN A 275 6.04 2.07 -22.00
N GLY A 276 5.54 3.25 -22.39
CA GLY A 276 4.23 3.77 -21.98
C GLY A 276 4.33 4.71 -20.77
N ASP A 277 3.21 5.34 -20.44
CA ASP A 277 3.12 6.34 -19.37
C ASP A 277 3.52 5.75 -18.00
N GLU A 278 4.34 6.49 -17.24
CA GLU A 278 4.80 6.10 -15.91
C GLU A 278 3.62 5.79 -14.96
N LYS A 279 2.57 6.63 -15.02
CA LYS A 279 1.34 6.52 -14.21
C LYS A 279 0.58 5.18 -14.38
N ASP A 280 0.71 4.53 -15.53
CA ASP A 280 -0.02 3.30 -15.88
C ASP A 280 0.87 2.05 -15.80
N ARG A 281 2.19 2.21 -15.69
CA ARG A 281 3.19 1.11 -15.72
C ARG A 281 2.91 -0.04 -14.76
N PHE A 282 2.39 0.27 -13.57
CA PHE A 282 2.07 -0.70 -12.52
C PHE A 282 0.58 -1.08 -12.44
N LYS A 283 -0.29 -0.49 -13.27
CA LYS A 283 -1.75 -0.66 -13.22
C LYS A 283 -2.18 -2.10 -13.40
N GLN A 284 -1.54 -2.84 -14.31
CA GLN A 284 -1.79 -4.27 -14.49
C GLN A 284 -1.33 -5.07 -13.27
N ALA A 285 -0.10 -4.88 -12.80
CA ALA A 285 0.44 -5.62 -11.65
C ALA A 285 -0.36 -5.40 -10.35
N MET A 286 -0.86 -4.17 -10.12
CA MET A 286 -1.83 -3.89 -9.05
C MET A 286 -3.15 -4.64 -9.26
N SER A 287 -3.68 -4.65 -10.50
CA SER A 287 -4.93 -5.36 -10.82
C SER A 287 -4.80 -6.88 -10.62
N ASP A 288 -3.68 -7.47 -11.02
CA ASP A 288 -3.38 -8.90 -10.83
C ASP A 288 -3.26 -9.27 -9.35
N ARG A 289 -2.74 -8.37 -8.50
CA ARG A 289 -2.76 -8.53 -7.03
C ARG A 289 -4.17 -8.45 -6.48
N ASN A 290 -4.94 -7.43 -6.86
CA ASN A 290 -6.32 -7.24 -6.38
C ASN A 290 -7.20 -8.45 -6.75
N ALA A 291 -7.11 -8.93 -8.00
CA ALA A 291 -7.85 -10.11 -8.46
C ALA A 291 -7.45 -11.38 -7.68
N ARG A 292 -6.16 -11.53 -7.32
CA ARG A 292 -5.70 -12.63 -6.47
C ARG A 292 -6.28 -12.54 -5.05
N ILE A 293 -6.26 -11.37 -4.41
CA ILE A 293 -6.83 -11.19 -3.06
C ILE A 293 -8.36 -11.40 -3.09
N GLN A 294 -9.05 -10.94 -4.13
CA GLN A 294 -10.48 -11.19 -4.33
C GLN A 294 -10.81 -12.68 -4.53
N PHE A 295 -9.90 -13.47 -5.11
CA PHE A 295 -10.13 -14.88 -5.37
C PHE A 295 -9.75 -15.79 -4.19
N TYR A 296 -8.58 -15.57 -3.57
CA TYR A 296 -8.01 -16.42 -2.52
C TYR A 296 -8.20 -15.86 -1.09
N GLY A 297 -8.68 -14.62 -0.95
CA GLY A 297 -8.77 -13.90 0.32
C GLY A 297 -7.46 -13.21 0.71
N GLN A 298 -7.50 -12.57 1.89
CA GLN A 298 -6.30 -12.08 2.57
C GLN A 298 -5.49 -13.24 3.17
N PRO A 299 -4.17 -13.12 3.38
CA PRO A 299 -3.36 -14.20 3.98
C PRO A 299 -3.90 -14.67 5.33
N GLU A 300 -4.48 -13.74 6.11
CA GLU A 300 -5.04 -14.01 7.42
C GLU A 300 -6.47 -14.58 7.39
N LEU A 301 -7.03 -14.90 6.22
CA LEU A 301 -8.30 -15.63 6.10
C LEU A 301 -8.30 -16.93 6.94
N ALA A 302 -7.15 -17.61 6.98
CA ALA A 302 -6.94 -18.85 7.73
C ALA A 302 -6.48 -18.63 9.19
N HIS A 303 -6.43 -17.39 9.69
CA HIS A 303 -6.01 -17.08 11.04
C HIS A 303 -6.86 -17.81 12.10
N TYR A 304 -6.20 -18.14 13.22
CA TYR A 304 -6.83 -18.43 14.50
C TYR A 304 -5.93 -17.95 15.64
N CYS A 305 -6.51 -17.75 16.82
CA CYS A 305 -5.82 -17.54 18.09
C CYS A 305 -6.81 -17.79 19.24
N ASN A 306 -6.33 -17.84 20.47
CA ASN A 306 -7.14 -18.10 21.66
C ASN A 306 -8.21 -17.01 21.95
N LYS A 307 -8.11 -15.83 21.29
CA LYS A 307 -9.12 -14.75 21.38
C LYS A 307 -10.19 -14.78 20.28
N CYS A 308 -10.04 -15.62 19.24
CA CYS A 308 -11.05 -15.77 18.19
C CYS A 308 -11.57 -17.18 17.97
N MET A 309 -10.84 -18.20 18.44
CA MET A 309 -11.30 -19.58 18.53
C MET A 309 -11.26 -20.06 19.97
N ARG A 310 -12.39 -20.58 20.45
CA ARG A 310 -12.52 -21.28 21.73
C ARG A 310 -12.50 -22.78 21.48
N VAL A 311 -11.86 -23.51 22.39
CA VAL A 311 -11.71 -24.97 22.37
C VAL A 311 -11.99 -25.49 23.79
N TRP A 312 -12.83 -26.51 23.95
CA TRP A 312 -13.21 -27.05 25.27
C TRP A 312 -13.63 -28.52 25.20
N ASP A 313 -13.53 -29.25 26.32
CA ASP A 313 -14.09 -30.60 26.46
C ASP A 313 -15.62 -30.52 26.59
N ASP A 314 -16.35 -31.21 25.72
CA ASP A 314 -17.82 -31.19 25.72
C ASP A 314 -18.45 -32.33 26.56
N GLY A 315 -17.64 -33.25 27.08
CA GLY A 315 -18.07 -34.41 27.86
C GLY A 315 -18.91 -35.44 27.08
N LYS A 316 -19.07 -35.30 25.76
CA LYS A 316 -20.00 -36.10 24.93
C LYS A 316 -19.33 -37.12 24.03
N GLY A 317 -17.99 -37.22 24.07
CA GLY A 317 -17.26 -38.19 23.25
C GLY A 317 -17.01 -37.73 21.80
N ASN A 318 -17.33 -36.48 21.45
CA ASN A 318 -17.12 -35.94 20.11
C ASN A 318 -15.63 -35.66 19.87
N LEU A 319 -14.95 -36.55 19.15
CA LEU A 319 -13.60 -36.28 18.64
C LEU A 319 -13.58 -34.93 17.93
N CYS A 320 -12.59 -34.09 18.24
CA CYS A 320 -12.34 -32.89 17.45
C CYS A 320 -12.20 -33.30 15.99
N ALA A 321 -12.97 -32.69 15.09
CA ALA A 321 -12.88 -32.88 13.64
C ALA A 321 -11.56 -32.33 13.05
N CYS A 322 -10.55 -32.08 13.89
CA CYS A 322 -9.18 -31.80 13.52
C CYS A 322 -8.38 -33.11 13.36
N SER A 323 -8.59 -33.79 12.23
CA SER A 323 -7.75 -34.88 11.71
C SER A 323 -6.25 -34.52 11.59
N SER A 324 -5.90 -33.24 11.78
CA SER A 324 -4.56 -32.64 11.70
C SER A 324 -3.80 -32.50 13.02
N GLY A 325 -4.39 -32.88 14.17
CA GLY A 325 -3.74 -32.77 15.48
C GLY A 325 -3.46 -31.33 15.95
N LEU A 326 -4.10 -30.31 15.33
CA LEU A 326 -3.91 -28.90 15.73
C LEU A 326 -4.26 -28.65 17.21
N CYS A 327 -5.25 -29.36 17.76
CA CYS A 327 -5.65 -29.19 19.16
C CYS A 327 -4.56 -29.57 20.17
N SER A 328 -3.63 -30.47 19.84
CA SER A 328 -2.51 -30.80 20.73
C SER A 328 -1.48 -29.66 20.87
N ARG A 329 -1.47 -28.70 19.92
CA ARG A 329 -0.68 -27.46 20.03
C ARG A 329 -1.43 -26.31 20.71
N TYR A 330 -2.72 -26.46 20.99
CA TYR A 330 -3.58 -25.36 21.41
C TYR A 330 -3.36 -24.89 22.87
N HIS A 331 -2.61 -25.64 23.68
CA HIS A 331 -2.39 -25.28 25.09
C HIS A 331 -1.09 -25.79 25.73
N GLY A 332 -0.25 -26.57 25.03
CA GLY A 332 0.76 -27.42 25.68
C GLY A 332 0.17 -28.56 26.53
N LEU A 333 -1.16 -28.61 26.67
CA LEU A 333 -1.91 -29.73 27.21
C LEU A 333 -1.98 -30.86 26.19
N SER A 334 -1.55 -32.04 26.60
CA SER A 334 -1.78 -33.30 25.89
C SER A 334 -3.25 -33.67 25.98
N LEU A 335 -4.11 -32.97 25.22
CA LEU A 335 -5.54 -33.26 25.09
C LEU A 335 -5.72 -34.61 24.39
N THR A 336 -5.80 -35.68 25.18
CA THR A 336 -6.05 -37.07 24.75
C THR A 336 -7.55 -37.41 24.77
N GLY A 337 -8.42 -36.40 24.62
CA GLY A 337 -9.87 -36.51 24.77
C GLY A 337 -10.65 -35.85 23.62
N PRO A 338 -11.99 -35.97 23.64
CA PRO A 338 -12.88 -35.31 22.70
C PRO A 338 -12.89 -33.80 22.95
N VAL A 339 -13.01 -32.99 21.89
CA VAL A 339 -12.87 -31.53 22.03
C VAL A 339 -13.80 -30.81 21.05
N ALA A 340 -14.70 -29.98 21.59
CA ALA A 340 -15.50 -29.05 20.83
C ALA A 340 -14.70 -27.77 20.53
N LYS A 341 -15.04 -27.09 19.43
CA LYS A 341 -14.48 -25.80 19.06
C LYS A 341 -15.56 -24.88 18.49
N VAL A 342 -15.31 -23.57 18.57
CA VAL A 342 -16.07 -22.55 17.85
C VAL A 342 -15.12 -21.42 17.43
N HIS A 343 -15.21 -21.01 16.16
CA HIS A 343 -14.50 -19.85 15.61
C HIS A 343 -15.50 -18.72 15.36
N ALA A 344 -15.19 -17.51 15.84
CA ALA A 344 -16.08 -16.37 15.76
C ALA A 344 -15.55 -15.27 14.83
N LEU A 345 -16.38 -14.86 13.87
CA LEU A 345 -16.17 -13.71 12.99
C LEU A 345 -17.26 -12.66 13.27
N VAL A 346 -16.91 -11.39 13.15
CA VAL A 346 -17.85 -10.25 13.14
C VAL A 346 -17.85 -9.64 11.75
N VAL A 347 -19.03 -9.41 11.19
CA VAL A 347 -19.24 -8.75 9.90
C VAL A 347 -19.96 -7.43 10.14
N ASP A 348 -19.38 -6.33 9.67
CA ASP A 348 -19.93 -4.97 9.79
C ASP A 348 -19.59 -4.13 8.55
N GLY A 349 -20.32 -3.04 8.33
CA GLY A 349 -20.23 -2.19 7.14
C GLY A 349 -19.71 -0.79 7.47
N ILE A 350 -18.91 -0.22 6.57
CA ILE A 350 -18.45 1.17 6.67
C ILE A 350 -18.56 1.90 5.34
N THR A 351 -19.05 3.15 5.39
CA THR A 351 -19.27 4.06 4.24
C THR A 351 -17.97 4.62 3.62
N ILE A 352 -16.86 3.88 3.62
CA ILE A 352 -15.68 4.19 2.81
C ILE A 352 -15.86 3.67 1.38
N GLY A 353 -15.40 4.43 0.39
CA GLY A 353 -15.68 4.06 -1.00
C GLY A 353 -15.07 4.97 -2.07
N HIS A 354 -15.01 4.43 -3.29
CA HIS A 354 -14.42 5.07 -4.46
C HIS A 354 -15.49 5.48 -5.49
N PRO A 355 -15.18 6.38 -6.45
CA PRO A 355 -16.07 6.68 -7.58
C PRO A 355 -16.42 5.43 -8.38
N CYS A 356 -17.70 5.24 -8.69
CA CYS A 356 -18.24 4.13 -9.47
C CYS A 356 -19.22 4.62 -10.54
N CYS A 357 -19.75 3.71 -11.36
CA CYS A 357 -20.76 4.02 -12.36
C CYS A 357 -22.06 4.54 -11.72
N GLY A 358 -22.69 5.56 -12.32
CA GLY A 358 -23.96 6.15 -11.87
C GLY A 358 -25.14 5.17 -11.82
N VAL A 359 -25.16 4.19 -12.73
CA VAL A 359 -26.13 3.08 -12.74
C VAL A 359 -26.02 2.24 -11.45
N ARG A 360 -27.13 2.09 -10.71
CA ARG A 360 -27.20 1.31 -9.46
C ARG A 360 -26.69 -0.12 -9.67
N HIS A 361 -25.97 -0.64 -8.68
CA HIS A 361 -25.39 -2.00 -8.65
C HIS A 361 -24.42 -2.34 -9.79
N CYS A 362 -24.04 -1.38 -10.65
CA CYS A 362 -23.02 -1.59 -11.68
C CYS A 362 -21.63 -1.71 -11.05
N THR A 363 -21.01 -2.89 -11.19
CA THR A 363 -19.66 -3.19 -10.68
C THR A 363 -18.54 -2.87 -11.67
N ILE A 364 -18.88 -2.53 -12.93
CA ILE A 364 -17.90 -2.23 -13.97
C ILE A 364 -17.16 -0.93 -13.61
N PRO A 365 -15.82 -0.94 -13.50
CA PRO A 365 -15.05 0.26 -13.17
C PRO A 365 -15.21 1.38 -14.20
N LEU A 366 -15.10 2.62 -13.73
CA LEU A 366 -14.89 3.79 -14.60
C LEU A 366 -13.54 3.68 -15.31
N GLU A 367 -13.43 4.17 -16.55
CA GLU A 367 -12.14 4.25 -17.24
C GLU A 367 -11.27 5.34 -16.61
N HIS A 368 -11.89 6.48 -16.24
CA HIS A 368 -11.29 7.52 -15.45
C HIS A 368 -12.17 7.93 -14.23
N HIS A 369 -11.55 8.16 -13.07
CA HIS A 369 -12.22 8.44 -11.78
C HIS A 369 -13.11 9.70 -11.73
N ARG A 370 -13.10 10.52 -12.80
CA ARG A 370 -13.93 11.72 -12.96
C ARG A 370 -15.17 11.51 -13.83
N GLU A 371 -15.32 10.34 -14.44
CA GLU A 371 -16.47 10.02 -15.28
C GLU A 371 -17.69 9.66 -14.42
N GLN A 372 -18.87 9.88 -14.97
CA GLN A 372 -20.14 9.53 -14.33
C GLN A 372 -20.53 8.06 -14.58
N PHE A 373 -20.18 7.53 -15.75
CA PHE A 373 -20.60 6.19 -16.21
C PHE A 373 -19.40 5.39 -16.71
N CYS A 374 -19.44 4.08 -16.51
CA CYS A 374 -18.44 3.16 -17.05
C CYS A 374 -18.59 3.00 -18.57
N PRO A 375 -17.57 2.48 -19.29
CA PRO A 375 -17.59 2.40 -20.76
C PRO A 375 -18.83 1.70 -21.36
N SER A 376 -19.40 0.71 -20.69
CA SER A 376 -20.61 0.00 -21.14
C SER A 376 -21.91 0.82 -21.03
N HIS A 377 -21.96 1.82 -20.15
CA HIS A 377 -23.17 2.61 -19.89
C HIS A 377 -23.08 4.03 -20.44
N LYS A 378 -21.86 4.56 -20.61
CA LYS A 378 -21.57 5.94 -21.03
C LYS A 378 -22.41 6.38 -22.24
N THR A 379 -22.35 5.67 -23.36
CA THR A 379 -23.06 6.04 -24.60
C THR A 379 -24.57 6.15 -24.44
N VAL A 380 -25.19 5.29 -23.64
CA VAL A 380 -26.66 5.27 -23.45
C VAL A 380 -27.06 6.30 -22.40
N GLN A 381 -26.40 6.30 -21.24
CA GLN A 381 -26.76 7.16 -20.12
C GLN A 381 -26.41 8.64 -20.38
N ASP A 382 -25.37 8.95 -21.17
CA ASP A 382 -25.08 10.33 -21.54
C ASP A 382 -26.15 10.95 -22.46
N ALA A 383 -26.90 10.13 -23.20
CA ALA A 383 -27.97 10.59 -24.08
C ALA A 383 -29.30 10.85 -23.35
N ILE A 384 -29.48 10.30 -22.13
CA ILE A 384 -30.72 10.34 -21.36
C ILE A 384 -30.64 11.44 -20.29
N CYS A 385 -31.79 11.98 -19.91
CA CYS A 385 -31.95 12.96 -18.84
C CYS A 385 -31.36 12.44 -17.51
N ALA A 386 -30.53 13.25 -16.85
CA ALA A 386 -29.91 12.91 -15.56
C ALA A 386 -30.88 12.79 -14.35
N VAL A 387 -32.20 12.83 -14.57
CA VAL A 387 -33.23 12.65 -13.54
C VAL A 387 -33.59 11.16 -13.42
N GLU A 388 -33.49 10.58 -12.22
CA GLU A 388 -33.80 9.16 -11.99
C GLU A 388 -35.26 8.87 -12.41
N GLY A 389 -35.44 7.97 -13.39
CA GLY A 389 -36.74 7.57 -13.92
C GLY A 389 -37.27 8.42 -15.09
N CYS A 390 -36.46 9.30 -15.67
CA CYS A 390 -36.79 10.05 -16.89
C CYS A 390 -36.02 9.49 -18.10
N ASP A 391 -36.73 8.88 -19.06
CA ASP A 391 -36.14 8.30 -20.28
C ASP A 391 -36.00 9.32 -21.43
N ASP A 392 -36.38 10.58 -21.22
CA ASP A 392 -36.26 11.64 -22.24
C ASP A 392 -34.81 11.95 -22.59
N LYS A 393 -34.57 12.39 -23.82
CA LYS A 393 -33.25 12.80 -24.30
C LYS A 393 -32.74 14.04 -23.55
N ALA A 394 -31.50 14.01 -23.07
CA ALA A 394 -30.80 15.16 -22.50
C ALA A 394 -30.49 16.21 -23.58
N ASP A 395 -30.64 17.50 -23.25
CA ASP A 395 -30.30 18.61 -24.15
C ASP A 395 -28.81 18.96 -24.08
N ARG A 396 -27.99 17.99 -24.50
CA ARG A 396 -26.53 18.12 -24.58
C ARG A 396 -26.12 19.22 -25.57
N SER A 397 -26.95 19.51 -26.58
CA SER A 397 -26.79 20.60 -27.55
C SER A 397 -26.64 21.97 -26.88
N ASN A 398 -27.44 22.24 -25.85
CA ASN A 398 -27.39 23.49 -25.09
C ASN A 398 -26.55 23.38 -23.80
N GLY A 399 -25.74 22.33 -23.66
CA GLY A 399 -24.86 22.14 -22.50
C GLY A 399 -25.58 21.72 -21.22
N PHE A 400 -26.70 20.99 -21.34
CA PHE A 400 -27.46 20.46 -20.21
C PHE A 400 -27.43 18.94 -20.12
N LEU A 401 -27.41 18.44 -18.88
CA LEU A 401 -27.56 17.04 -18.49
C LEU A 401 -29.04 16.60 -18.45
N THR A 402 -29.98 17.54 -18.39
CA THR A 402 -31.43 17.26 -18.35
C THR A 402 -32.15 17.53 -19.67
N CYS A 403 -33.30 16.88 -19.85
CA CYS A 403 -34.24 17.18 -20.94
C CYS A 403 -34.87 18.58 -20.77
N ASN A 404 -35.70 19.00 -21.72
CA ASN A 404 -36.33 20.32 -21.74
C ASN A 404 -37.53 20.48 -20.78
N ALA A 405 -37.86 19.47 -19.97
CA ALA A 405 -38.90 19.60 -18.94
C ALA A 405 -38.52 20.69 -17.91
N PRO A 406 -39.38 21.69 -17.63
CA PRO A 406 -39.02 22.84 -16.79
C PRO A 406 -38.43 22.46 -15.42
N LEU A 407 -39.05 21.51 -14.71
CA LEU A 407 -38.58 21.03 -13.41
C LEU A 407 -37.19 20.38 -13.46
N HIS A 408 -36.88 19.64 -14.54
CA HIS A 408 -35.58 18.98 -14.71
C HIS A 408 -34.50 20.01 -15.11
N ARG A 409 -34.85 20.98 -15.95
CA ARG A 409 -33.97 22.09 -16.32
C ARG A 409 -33.61 22.94 -15.10
N GLU A 410 -34.57 23.21 -14.23
CA GLU A 410 -34.38 24.02 -13.04
C GLU A 410 -33.52 23.32 -11.97
N LEU A 411 -33.70 22.00 -11.79
CA LEU A 411 -32.81 21.14 -10.98
C LEU A 411 -31.33 21.40 -11.33
N GLU A 412 -30.98 21.31 -12.62
CA GLU A 412 -29.61 21.49 -13.08
C GLU A 412 -29.12 22.95 -13.01
N LEU A 413 -30.02 23.93 -13.19
CA LEU A 413 -29.69 25.34 -13.01
C LEU A 413 -29.37 25.68 -11.56
N ASN A 414 -30.06 25.05 -10.60
CA ASN A 414 -29.79 25.24 -9.18
C ASN A 414 -28.50 24.54 -8.74
N HIS A 415 -28.21 23.35 -9.27
CA HIS A 415 -26.89 22.70 -9.15
C HIS A 415 -25.74 23.64 -9.57
N LYS A 416 -25.81 24.16 -10.81
CA LYS A 416 -24.81 25.09 -11.38
C LYS A 416 -24.65 26.40 -10.60
N LYS A 417 -25.67 26.84 -9.82
CA LYS A 417 -25.56 27.98 -8.90
C LYS A 417 -24.83 27.58 -7.60
N ARG A 418 -25.18 26.43 -7.03
CA ARG A 418 -24.60 25.92 -5.77
C ARG A 418 -23.11 25.65 -5.90
N ASP A 419 -22.68 25.04 -7.00
CA ASP A 419 -21.26 24.82 -7.30
C ASP A 419 -20.45 26.12 -7.29
N LYS A 420 -20.95 27.16 -7.98
CA LYS A 420 -20.29 28.47 -8.01
C LYS A 420 -20.13 29.06 -6.61
N ALA A 421 -21.16 28.95 -5.76
CA ALA A 421 -21.09 29.38 -4.36
C ALA A 421 -20.10 28.54 -3.54
N MET A 422 -20.04 27.23 -3.76
CA MET A 422 -19.13 26.33 -3.05
C MET A 422 -17.66 26.52 -3.48
N PHE A 423 -17.39 26.81 -4.75
CA PHE A 423 -16.07 27.25 -5.22
C PHE A 423 -15.65 28.59 -4.59
N GLN A 424 -16.56 29.55 -4.46
CA GLN A 424 -16.30 30.81 -3.76
C GLN A 424 -16.02 30.59 -2.26
N LEU A 425 -16.71 29.65 -1.61
CA LEU A 425 -16.48 29.31 -0.20
C LEU A 425 -15.12 28.63 0.00
N LYS A 426 -14.78 27.63 -0.83
CA LYS A 426 -13.44 27.00 -0.86
C LYS A 426 -12.33 28.03 -1.05
N ALA A 427 -12.51 28.96 -2.01
CA ALA A 427 -11.56 30.04 -2.27
C ALA A 427 -11.45 31.08 -1.13
N LYS A 428 -12.42 31.15 -0.22
CA LYS A 428 -12.35 31.96 1.01
C LYS A 428 -11.62 31.22 2.13
N VAL A 429 -11.95 29.94 2.36
CA VAL A 429 -11.30 29.10 3.39
C VAL A 429 -9.79 28.96 3.16
N VAL A 430 -9.37 28.79 1.90
CA VAL A 430 -7.94 28.79 1.52
C VAL A 430 -7.26 30.14 1.81
N ARG A 431 -7.96 31.27 1.66
CA ARG A 431 -7.41 32.61 1.97
C ARG A 431 -7.32 32.89 3.47
N SER A 432 -8.17 32.28 4.30
CA SER A 432 -8.12 32.46 5.76
C SER A 432 -7.03 31.63 6.44
N GLY A 433 -6.25 30.84 5.71
CA GLY A 433 -5.05 30.15 6.23
C GLY A 433 -5.31 28.99 7.20
N VAL A 434 -6.58 28.65 7.47
CA VAL A 434 -7.01 27.58 8.39
C VAL A 434 -6.84 26.18 7.77
N ALA A 435 -6.40 26.10 6.50
CA ALA A 435 -6.55 24.92 5.66
C ALA A 435 -5.42 24.80 4.62
N ASN A 436 -4.76 23.64 4.57
CA ASN A 436 -4.02 23.21 3.37
C ASN A 436 -5.01 22.65 2.35
N PRO A 437 -4.99 23.07 1.07
CA PRO A 437 -6.05 22.76 0.10
C PRO A 437 -6.23 21.27 -0.22
N ASP A 438 -5.21 20.44 0.02
CA ASP A 438 -5.24 19.00 -0.24
C ASP A 438 -5.75 18.16 0.94
N ASP A 439 -5.68 18.68 2.17
CA ASP A 439 -5.87 17.89 3.41
C ASP A 439 -6.97 18.45 4.33
N ALA A 440 -7.43 19.68 4.10
CA ALA A 440 -8.49 20.31 4.90
C ALA A 440 -9.89 19.93 4.39
N PHE A 441 -10.32 18.71 4.73
CA PHE A 441 -11.69 18.25 4.52
C PHE A 441 -12.33 17.78 5.85
N GLU A 442 -12.42 18.70 6.81
CA GLU A 442 -13.41 18.60 7.88
C GLU A 442 -14.78 19.10 7.37
N ALA A 443 -15.85 18.56 7.97
CA ALA A 443 -17.26 18.66 7.59
C ALA A 443 -17.71 17.83 6.36
N GLU A 444 -18.79 17.08 6.60
CA GLU A 444 -19.40 16.09 5.73
C GLU A 444 -19.80 16.65 4.35
N ILE A 445 -19.24 16.09 3.29
CA ILE A 445 -19.88 16.08 1.97
C ILE A 445 -19.82 14.64 1.46
N THR A 446 -20.86 13.88 1.78
CA THR A 446 -21.16 12.59 1.16
C THR A 446 -21.33 12.81 -0.33
N ALA A 447 -20.32 12.44 -1.12
CA ALA A 447 -20.31 12.64 -2.58
C ALA A 447 -21.15 11.58 -3.31
N GLU A 448 -22.39 11.39 -2.84
CA GLU A 448 -23.52 11.11 -3.71
C GLU A 448 -24.17 12.47 -4.03
N GLU A 449 -23.78 13.12 -5.13
CA GLU A 449 -24.40 14.38 -5.56
C GLU A 449 -25.75 14.11 -6.23
N PHE A 450 -26.67 13.57 -5.43
CA PHE A 450 -28.11 13.61 -5.72
C PHE A 450 -28.64 14.98 -5.34
N GLU A 451 -29.15 15.72 -6.33
CA GLU A 451 -29.93 16.91 -6.04
C GLU A 451 -31.42 16.56 -5.94
N GLU A 452 -31.98 16.75 -4.74
CA GLU A 452 -33.42 16.91 -4.50
C GLU A 452 -33.72 18.42 -4.53
N MET A 453 -34.56 18.89 -5.47
CA MET A 453 -34.94 20.31 -5.58
C MET A 453 -36.38 20.53 -5.12
N GLN A 454 -36.71 21.77 -4.75
CA GLN A 454 -38.09 22.26 -4.72
C GLN A 454 -38.27 23.68 -5.21
N VAL A 455 -39.50 23.96 -5.62
CA VAL A 455 -40.01 25.28 -5.97
C VAL A 455 -41.48 25.33 -5.52
N ASP A 456 -41.85 26.36 -4.75
CA ASP A 456 -43.26 26.71 -4.51
C ASP A 456 -43.79 27.63 -5.63
N ASP A 457 -45.10 27.87 -5.69
CA ASP A 457 -45.74 28.72 -6.71
C ASP A 457 -45.24 30.19 -6.70
N ASN A 458 -44.34 30.58 -5.78
CA ASN A 458 -43.74 31.91 -5.64
C ASN A 458 -42.20 31.92 -5.76
N GLY A 459 -41.55 30.79 -6.09
CA GLY A 459 -40.12 30.73 -6.35
C GLY A 459 -39.19 30.67 -5.12
N LYS A 460 -39.64 30.12 -3.98
CA LYS A 460 -38.79 29.85 -2.79
C LYS A 460 -38.62 28.34 -2.50
N PRO A 461 -37.52 27.92 -1.80
CA PRO A 461 -37.20 26.50 -1.61
C PRO A 461 -37.54 25.96 -0.20
N CYS A 462 -38.37 24.90 -0.11
CA CYS A 462 -38.67 24.08 1.10
C CYS A 462 -39.32 22.71 0.66
N PRO A 463 -39.40 21.61 1.46
CA PRO A 463 -39.73 20.23 1.00
C PRO A 463 -41.23 19.79 1.09
N ALA A 464 -41.77 18.77 0.36
CA ALA A 464 -41.20 17.84 -0.67
C ALA A 464 -42.01 17.73 -2.02
N THR A 465 -41.41 18.06 -3.19
CA THR A 465 -41.99 18.04 -4.55
C THR A 465 -42.06 16.63 -5.05
N LYS A 466 -43.10 16.41 -5.84
CA LYS A 466 -43.52 15.11 -6.29
C LYS A 466 -43.73 15.14 -7.80
N ASP A 467 -43.43 14.05 -8.48
CA ASP A 467 -43.96 13.79 -9.82
C ASP A 467 -45.51 13.81 -9.79
N PRO A 468 -46.19 13.77 -10.94
CA PRO A 468 -47.66 13.72 -10.98
C PRO A 468 -48.30 12.56 -10.19
N ASN A 469 -47.51 11.56 -9.75
CA ASN A 469 -47.94 10.38 -8.99
C ASN A 469 -47.56 10.42 -7.50
N GLY A 470 -46.95 11.50 -7.02
CA GLY A 470 -46.63 11.66 -5.59
C GLY A 470 -45.19 11.29 -5.16
N ARG A 471 -44.24 11.11 -6.08
CA ARG A 471 -42.86 10.63 -5.82
C ARG A 471 -41.80 11.73 -5.89
N LYS A 472 -40.88 11.77 -4.91
CA LYS A 472 -39.73 12.69 -4.93
C LYS A 472 -38.91 12.57 -6.22
N ILE A 473 -38.68 13.69 -6.90
CA ILE A 473 -37.80 13.77 -8.08
C ILE A 473 -36.35 13.89 -7.61
N ARG A 474 -35.45 13.11 -8.22
CA ARG A 474 -34.01 13.06 -7.90
C ARG A 474 -33.20 13.17 -9.18
N ALA A 475 -32.12 13.96 -9.16
CA ALA A 475 -31.18 14.04 -10.27
C ALA A 475 -29.77 13.62 -9.84
N LEU A 476 -29.08 12.88 -10.71
CA LEU A 476 -27.66 12.54 -10.55
C LEU A 476 -26.86 13.39 -11.52
N PHE A 477 -26.34 14.53 -11.04
CA PHE A 477 -25.48 15.40 -11.85
C PHE A 477 -23.99 15.09 -11.68
N GLY A 478 -23.60 14.66 -10.48
CA GLY A 478 -22.26 14.14 -10.20
C GLY A 478 -22.11 12.65 -10.52
N ARG A 479 -20.92 12.13 -10.19
CA ARG A 479 -20.61 10.70 -10.19
C ARG A 479 -21.12 10.02 -8.91
N ARG A 480 -21.50 8.74 -9.00
CA ARG A 480 -21.85 7.92 -7.84
C ARG A 480 -20.57 7.39 -7.16
N LYS A 481 -20.67 7.01 -5.88
CA LYS A 481 -19.66 6.21 -5.18
C LYS A 481 -20.16 4.80 -4.85
N THR A 482 -19.23 3.90 -4.56
CA THR A 482 -19.56 2.64 -3.89
C THR A 482 -20.24 2.94 -2.55
N HIS A 483 -21.21 2.12 -2.15
CA HIS A 483 -22.01 2.36 -0.94
C HIS A 483 -21.15 2.28 0.32
N GLY A 484 -20.27 1.30 0.36
CA GLY A 484 -19.35 1.06 1.47
C GLY A 484 -18.50 -0.17 1.24
N GLU A 485 -17.63 -0.45 2.19
CA GLU A 485 -16.94 -1.73 2.35
C GLU A 485 -17.63 -2.52 3.45
N GLN A 486 -18.05 -3.74 3.15
CA GLN A 486 -18.43 -4.74 4.15
C GLN A 486 -17.16 -5.49 4.57
N VAL A 487 -16.88 -5.58 5.87
CA VAL A 487 -15.63 -6.14 6.40
C VAL A 487 -15.94 -7.29 7.37
N GLY A 488 -15.15 -8.37 7.29
CA GLY A 488 -15.19 -9.48 8.22
C GLY A 488 -13.93 -9.51 9.08
N VAL A 489 -14.09 -9.39 10.39
CA VAL A 489 -13.01 -9.28 11.38
C VAL A 489 -13.15 -10.42 12.39
N TYR A 490 -12.07 -11.18 12.63
CA TYR A 490 -12.05 -12.15 13.73
C TYR A 490 -12.08 -11.41 15.08
N THR A 491 -12.70 -11.98 16.11
CA THR A 491 -12.92 -11.31 17.40
C THR A 491 -11.65 -10.93 18.17
N CYS A 492 -10.47 -11.29 17.65
CA CYS A 492 -9.15 -10.87 18.09
C CYS A 492 -8.63 -9.56 17.43
N GLY A 493 -9.33 -9.03 16.42
CA GLY A 493 -8.96 -7.81 15.67
C GLY A 493 -8.34 -8.06 14.28
N THR A 494 -8.01 -9.31 13.95
CA THR A 494 -7.45 -9.68 12.64
C THR A 494 -8.54 -9.61 11.56
N ILE A 495 -8.31 -8.84 10.50
CA ILE A 495 -9.26 -8.67 9.39
C ILE A 495 -9.11 -9.86 8.43
N ALA A 496 -10.18 -10.64 8.26
CA ALA A 496 -10.20 -11.85 7.43
C ALA A 496 -10.62 -11.57 5.99
N MET A 497 -11.55 -10.64 5.78
CA MET A 497 -12.12 -10.33 4.47
C MET A 497 -12.64 -8.89 4.38
N ARG A 498 -12.80 -8.40 3.16
CA ARG A 498 -13.65 -7.24 2.83
C ARG A 498 -14.35 -7.45 1.48
N GLY A 499 -15.39 -6.67 1.22
CA GLY A 499 -16.08 -6.62 -0.06
C GLY A 499 -16.73 -5.25 -0.32
N THR A 500 -16.46 -4.68 -1.49
CA THR A 500 -17.06 -3.43 -1.95
C THR A 500 -18.52 -3.62 -2.35
N PHE A 501 -19.43 -2.90 -1.69
CA PHE A 501 -20.87 -2.94 -1.98
C PHE A 501 -21.29 -1.77 -2.88
N TYR A 502 -22.21 -2.02 -3.82
CA TYR A 502 -22.61 -1.07 -4.84
C TYR A 502 -24.10 -0.71 -4.70
N GLY A 503 -24.41 0.58 -4.59
CA GLY A 503 -25.79 1.11 -4.60
C GLY A 503 -26.60 0.96 -3.30
N SER A 504 -26.37 -0.10 -2.51
CA SER A 504 -26.92 -0.28 -1.16
C SER A 504 -26.24 -1.44 -0.45
N GLU A 505 -26.21 -1.43 0.89
CA GLU A 505 -26.00 -2.65 1.67
C GLU A 505 -27.26 -3.53 1.63
N THR A 506 -27.12 -4.83 1.33
CA THR A 506 -28.25 -5.76 1.32
C THR A 506 -27.86 -7.12 1.86
N VAL A 507 -28.78 -7.74 2.60
CA VAL A 507 -28.66 -9.10 3.14
C VAL A 507 -28.19 -10.15 2.10
N PRO A 508 -28.68 -10.17 0.85
CA PRO A 508 -28.16 -11.07 -0.17
C PRO A 508 -26.70 -10.83 -0.55
N GLN A 509 -26.23 -9.57 -0.58
CA GLN A 509 -24.81 -9.26 -0.83
C GLN A 509 -23.92 -9.73 0.35
N THR A 510 -24.37 -9.57 1.59
CA THR A 510 -23.65 -10.07 2.77
C THR A 510 -23.57 -11.60 2.79
N ALA A 511 -24.67 -12.30 2.47
CA ALA A 511 -24.70 -13.76 2.33
C ALA A 511 -23.76 -14.28 1.21
N ASP A 512 -23.77 -13.59 0.06
CA ASP A 512 -22.91 -13.90 -1.08
C ASP A 512 -21.43 -13.63 -0.78
N LEU A 513 -21.10 -12.53 -0.10
CA LEU A 513 -19.74 -12.24 0.38
C LEU A 513 -19.22 -13.34 1.30
N ILE A 514 -19.97 -13.70 2.35
CA ILE A 514 -19.58 -14.76 3.30
C ILE A 514 -19.30 -16.08 2.54
N LYS A 515 -20.18 -16.47 1.62
CA LYS A 515 -20.01 -17.68 0.78
C LYS A 515 -18.79 -17.58 -0.16
N LYS A 516 -18.57 -16.42 -0.77
CA LYS A 516 -17.44 -16.17 -1.69
C LYS A 516 -16.10 -16.04 -0.97
N THR A 517 -16.09 -15.79 0.33
CA THR A 517 -14.88 -15.82 1.15
C THR A 517 -14.58 -17.25 1.62
N PHE A 518 -15.53 -17.88 2.31
CA PHE A 518 -15.32 -19.17 2.98
C PHE A 518 -15.78 -20.34 2.10
N ARG A 519 -15.08 -20.55 0.98
CA ARG A 519 -15.40 -21.59 -0.02
C ARG A 519 -14.92 -22.99 0.36
N GLU A 520 -13.75 -23.07 1.01
CA GLU A 520 -13.11 -24.35 1.29
C GLU A 520 -13.78 -25.08 2.46
N PRO A 521 -13.93 -26.41 2.41
CA PRO A 521 -14.42 -27.20 3.54
C PRO A 521 -13.63 -26.92 4.83
N GLY A 522 -14.34 -26.63 5.92
CA GLY A 522 -13.77 -26.26 7.22
C GLY A 522 -13.26 -24.81 7.34
N SER A 523 -13.32 -23.99 6.29
CA SER A 523 -12.92 -22.59 6.37
C SER A 523 -13.92 -21.70 7.10
N MET A 524 -15.22 -21.96 6.89
CA MET A 524 -16.34 -21.22 7.49
C MET A 524 -16.24 -21.13 9.02
N PRO A 525 -16.33 -19.93 9.62
CA PRO A 525 -16.49 -19.78 11.07
C PRO A 525 -17.82 -20.38 11.53
N GLU A 526 -17.82 -21.09 12.66
CA GLU A 526 -19.04 -21.66 13.25
C GLU A 526 -19.99 -20.57 13.78
N ILE A 527 -19.49 -19.37 14.10
CA ILE A 527 -20.28 -18.21 14.52
C ILE A 527 -19.93 -17.00 13.65
N ILE A 528 -20.96 -16.33 13.11
CA ILE A 528 -20.84 -15.05 12.44
C ILE A 528 -21.78 -14.03 13.09
N PHE A 529 -21.21 -13.06 13.80
CA PHE A 529 -21.94 -11.89 14.27
C PHE A 529 -22.16 -10.91 13.11
N TYR A 530 -23.34 -10.31 13.04
CA TYR A 530 -23.70 -9.21 12.14
C TYR A 530 -24.95 -8.56 12.69
N ASP A 531 -25.01 -7.23 12.71
CA ASP A 531 -26.14 -6.50 13.30
C ASP A 531 -27.47 -6.90 12.67
N ASN A 532 -27.54 -6.95 11.34
CA ASN A 532 -28.76 -7.33 10.63
C ASN A 532 -28.97 -8.85 10.52
N ASN A 533 -28.39 -9.65 11.42
CA ASN A 533 -28.52 -11.12 11.39
C ASN A 533 -29.97 -11.61 11.46
N CYS A 534 -30.89 -10.85 12.09
CA CYS A 534 -32.32 -11.20 12.10
C CYS A 534 -32.91 -11.28 10.67
N THR A 535 -32.59 -10.31 9.82
CA THR A 535 -33.08 -10.26 8.44
C THR A 535 -32.30 -11.23 7.55
N LEU A 536 -31.00 -11.42 7.82
CA LEU A 536 -30.19 -12.46 7.17
C LEU A 536 -30.76 -13.85 7.44
N TYR A 537 -31.04 -14.20 8.70
CA TYR A 537 -31.65 -15.47 9.07
C TYR A 537 -33.00 -15.69 8.36
N GLN A 538 -33.87 -14.68 8.34
CA GLN A 538 -35.16 -14.77 7.63
C GLN A 538 -34.99 -15.03 6.12
N HIS A 539 -34.07 -14.31 5.47
CA HIS A 539 -33.77 -14.51 4.05
C HIS A 539 -33.19 -15.91 3.76
N LEU A 540 -32.24 -16.37 4.58
CA LEU A 540 -31.63 -17.69 4.45
C LEU A 540 -32.64 -18.82 4.72
N ALA A 541 -33.53 -18.65 5.69
CA ALA A 541 -34.58 -19.62 5.99
C ALA A 541 -35.62 -19.70 4.86
N ALA A 542 -36.08 -18.55 4.35
CA ALA A 542 -37.02 -18.47 3.23
C ALA A 542 -36.44 -19.05 1.91
N THR A 543 -35.12 -19.04 1.75
CA THR A 543 -34.41 -19.62 0.60
C THR A 543 -33.85 -21.02 0.85
N ASN A 544 -34.11 -21.62 2.02
CA ASN A 544 -33.57 -22.92 2.48
C ASN A 544 -32.03 -23.02 2.30
N TYR A 545 -31.33 -21.94 2.64
CA TYR A 545 -29.93 -21.79 2.30
C TYR A 545 -29.01 -22.63 3.21
N PRO A 546 -28.04 -23.40 2.67
CA PRO A 546 -27.26 -24.36 3.46
C PRO A 546 -26.48 -23.79 4.66
N LEU A 547 -26.14 -22.49 4.65
CA LEU A 547 -25.35 -21.83 5.70
C LEU A 547 -25.97 -22.01 7.10
N LEU A 548 -27.30 -22.02 7.21
CA LEU A 548 -28.02 -22.21 8.49
C LEU A 548 -27.83 -23.59 9.12
N LYS A 549 -27.25 -24.56 8.39
CA LYS A 549 -26.95 -25.91 8.92
C LYS A 549 -25.60 -25.97 9.64
N THR A 550 -24.73 -24.99 9.44
CA THR A 550 -23.31 -25.04 9.86
C THR A 550 -22.81 -23.78 10.56
N VAL A 551 -23.62 -22.71 10.61
CA VAL A 551 -23.23 -21.41 11.17
C VAL A 551 -24.33 -20.86 12.07
N GLY A 552 -23.98 -20.49 13.31
CA GLY A 552 -24.81 -19.69 14.18
C GLY A 552 -24.73 -18.19 13.82
N LEU A 553 -25.87 -17.52 13.82
CA LEU A 553 -26.03 -16.13 13.40
C LEU A 553 -26.54 -15.22 14.54
N PRO A 554 -25.81 -15.08 15.66
CA PRO A 554 -26.15 -14.13 16.72
C PRO A 554 -26.05 -12.68 16.22
N VAL A 555 -26.98 -11.81 16.59
CA VAL A 555 -26.75 -10.36 16.51
C VAL A 555 -25.64 -10.00 17.50
N ASP A 556 -24.84 -8.96 17.20
CA ASP A 556 -23.91 -8.37 18.17
C ASP A 556 -24.61 -8.09 19.52
N VAL A 557 -23.88 -8.28 20.62
CA VAL A 557 -24.42 -8.17 21.98
C VAL A 557 -25.03 -6.79 22.25
N PHE A 558 -24.35 -5.71 21.85
CA PHE A 558 -24.83 -4.36 22.07
C PHE A 558 -26.04 -4.05 21.17
N HIS A 559 -25.98 -4.41 19.88
CA HIS A 559 -27.09 -4.22 18.95
C HIS A 559 -28.34 -4.99 19.36
N TRP A 560 -28.19 -6.24 19.78
CA TRP A 560 -29.29 -7.05 20.30
C TRP A 560 -29.91 -6.44 21.55
N GLN A 561 -29.09 -5.91 22.47
CA GLN A 561 -29.56 -5.27 23.70
C GLN A 561 -30.29 -3.94 23.43
N CYS A 562 -29.76 -3.10 22.54
CA CYS A 562 -30.14 -1.68 22.44
C CYS A 562 -31.00 -1.32 21.22
N LYS A 563 -30.83 -1.99 20.08
CA LYS A 563 -31.41 -1.56 18.78
C LYS A 563 -32.44 -2.53 18.17
N HIS A 564 -32.53 -3.76 18.66
CA HIS A 564 -33.37 -4.80 18.04
C HIS A 564 -34.74 -5.01 18.70
N ASN A 565 -35.76 -5.30 17.87
CA ASN A 565 -37.07 -5.74 18.36
C ASN A 565 -37.01 -7.22 18.83
N LYS A 566 -37.02 -7.40 20.15
CA LYS A 566 -36.90 -8.69 20.84
C LYS A 566 -38.18 -9.56 20.80
N GLN A 567 -39.25 -9.13 20.12
CA GLN A 567 -40.51 -9.88 20.01
C GLN A 567 -40.51 -10.88 18.84
N GLY A 568 -39.78 -10.59 17.76
CA GLY A 568 -39.75 -11.46 16.57
C GLY A 568 -38.93 -12.73 16.78
N ALA A 569 -39.43 -13.88 16.35
CA ALA A 569 -38.81 -15.20 16.58
C ALA A 569 -37.35 -15.32 16.11
N ALA A 570 -37.00 -14.67 14.99
CA ALA A 570 -35.60 -14.58 14.53
C ALA A 570 -34.71 -13.90 15.58
N CYS A 571 -35.14 -12.76 16.13
CA CYS A 571 -34.38 -11.99 17.11
C CYS A 571 -34.36 -12.62 18.51
N SER A 572 -35.49 -13.17 18.96
CA SER A 572 -35.64 -13.65 20.35
C SER A 572 -35.00 -15.03 20.58
N TYR A 573 -34.92 -15.84 19.51
CA TYR A 573 -34.47 -17.23 19.56
C TYR A 573 -33.24 -17.47 18.68
N HIS A 574 -33.35 -17.31 17.36
CA HIS A 574 -32.30 -17.75 16.41
C HIS A 574 -31.05 -16.85 16.38
N CYS A 575 -31.20 -15.56 16.64
CA CYS A 575 -30.12 -14.57 16.59
C CYS A 575 -29.85 -13.92 17.96
N ASN A 576 -30.35 -14.51 19.04
CA ASN A 576 -30.11 -14.05 20.40
C ASN A 576 -28.76 -14.59 20.91
N PRO A 577 -27.73 -13.76 21.17
CA PRO A 577 -26.42 -14.25 21.58
C PRO A 577 -26.46 -15.08 22.88
N SER A 578 -27.42 -14.83 23.79
CA SER A 578 -27.59 -15.63 25.02
C SER A 578 -28.15 -17.04 24.77
N ARG A 579 -28.51 -17.39 23.54
CA ARG A 579 -28.96 -18.74 23.14
C ARG A 579 -27.83 -19.64 22.63
N PHE A 580 -26.60 -19.14 22.58
CA PHE A 580 -25.40 -19.86 22.16
C PHE A 580 -24.46 -20.02 23.39
N PRO A 581 -24.55 -21.11 24.16
CA PRO A 581 -23.75 -21.29 25.38
C PRO A 581 -22.23 -21.18 25.16
N GLU A 582 -21.76 -21.54 23.98
CA GLU A 582 -20.37 -21.46 23.53
C GLU A 582 -19.82 -20.01 23.46
N LEU A 583 -20.69 -18.99 23.45
CA LEU A 583 -20.30 -17.57 23.51
C LEU A 583 -20.10 -17.06 24.95
N LEU A 584 -20.59 -17.78 25.96
CA LEU A 584 -20.54 -17.38 27.37
C LEU A 584 -19.23 -17.85 28.03
N GLY A 585 -18.59 -16.99 28.79
CA GLY A 585 -17.37 -17.29 29.55
C GLY A 585 -17.57 -18.36 30.63
N GLU A 586 -16.50 -18.73 31.33
CA GLU A 586 -16.48 -19.83 32.30
C GLU A 586 -17.47 -19.66 33.46
N ASP A 587 -17.85 -18.43 33.80
CA ASP A 587 -18.82 -18.09 34.85
C ASP A 587 -20.24 -17.82 34.34
N GLY A 588 -20.46 -17.88 33.02
CA GLY A 588 -21.73 -17.55 32.36
C GLY A 588 -22.14 -16.07 32.39
N LYS A 589 -21.29 -15.16 32.92
CA LYS A 589 -21.60 -13.72 33.06
C LYS A 589 -20.87 -12.86 32.04
N ALA A 590 -19.62 -13.21 31.74
CA ALA A 590 -18.83 -12.55 30.68
C ALA A 590 -19.10 -13.18 29.31
N TRP A 591 -18.88 -12.42 28.23
CA TRP A 591 -18.80 -12.96 26.88
C TRP A 591 -17.37 -13.41 26.59
N PHE A 592 -17.19 -14.59 25.99
CA PHE A 592 -15.87 -15.09 25.61
C PHE A 592 -15.29 -14.30 24.41
N PHE A 593 -16.16 -13.92 23.47
CA PHE A 593 -15.77 -13.22 22.25
C PHE A 593 -16.11 -11.73 22.29
N ASN A 594 -15.18 -10.90 21.81
CA ASN A 594 -15.42 -9.49 21.58
C ASN A 594 -16.19 -9.26 20.27
N SER A 595 -17.53 -9.14 20.36
CA SER A 595 -18.37 -8.89 19.18
C SER A 595 -18.29 -7.44 18.67
N SER A 596 -17.82 -6.46 19.46
CA SER A 596 -17.69 -5.06 19.02
C SER A 596 -16.35 -4.73 18.33
N VAL A 597 -15.52 -5.74 18.05
CA VAL A 597 -14.22 -5.53 17.39
C VAL A 597 -14.32 -4.91 15.99
N ALA A 598 -15.45 -5.13 15.31
CA ALA A 598 -15.68 -4.58 13.97
C ALA A 598 -15.89 -3.06 14.01
N GLU A 599 -16.57 -2.52 15.03
CA GLU A 599 -16.73 -1.07 15.23
C GLU A 599 -15.36 -0.38 15.39
N GLN A 600 -14.48 -0.94 16.23
CA GLN A 600 -13.10 -0.44 16.41
C GLN A 600 -12.29 -0.52 15.12
N THR A 601 -12.51 -1.58 14.32
CA THR A 601 -11.88 -1.73 13.01
C THR A 601 -12.41 -0.72 12.00
N ASN A 602 -13.71 -0.43 12.04
CA ASN A 602 -14.36 0.58 11.21
C ASN A 602 -13.90 1.99 11.57
N VAL A 603 -13.69 2.33 12.86
CA VAL A 603 -13.01 3.59 13.24
C VAL A 603 -11.64 3.71 12.56
N TRP A 604 -10.83 2.64 12.55
CA TRP A 604 -9.53 2.66 11.87
C TRP A 604 -9.63 2.70 10.34
N LEU A 605 -10.65 2.08 9.74
CA LEU A 605 -10.91 2.19 8.29
C LEU A 605 -11.38 3.61 7.90
N GLY A 606 -12.17 4.25 8.76
CA GLY A 606 -12.71 5.60 8.56
C GLY A 606 -11.62 6.66 8.48
N GLY A 607 -10.51 6.50 9.19
CA GLY A 607 -9.36 7.43 9.07
C GLY A 607 -8.84 7.59 7.64
N PHE A 608 -9.03 6.60 6.76
CA PHE A 608 -8.62 6.67 5.35
C PHE A 608 -9.62 7.41 4.42
N HIS A 609 -10.75 7.95 4.94
CA HIS A 609 -11.77 8.62 4.12
C HIS A 609 -11.21 9.68 3.17
N SER A 610 -10.29 10.53 3.64
CA SER A 610 -9.65 11.61 2.86
C SER A 610 -8.76 11.05 1.75
N ILE A 611 -7.90 10.08 2.10
CA ILE A 611 -6.96 9.40 1.21
C ILE A 611 -7.69 8.66 0.08
N LEU A 612 -8.73 7.88 0.42
CA LEU A 612 -9.45 7.03 -0.51
C LEU A 612 -10.41 7.80 -1.42
N ARG A 613 -10.81 9.03 -1.06
CA ARG A 613 -11.95 9.75 -1.63
C ARG A 613 -11.96 9.78 -3.16
N GLU A 614 -10.82 10.04 -3.77
CA GLU A 614 -10.66 10.27 -5.21
C GLU A 614 -9.91 9.14 -5.93
N MET A 615 -9.56 8.06 -5.22
CA MET A 615 -8.84 6.94 -5.83
C MET A 615 -9.71 6.20 -6.85
N GLY A 616 -9.16 5.88 -8.01
CA GLY A 616 -9.79 4.94 -8.94
C GLY A 616 -9.76 3.51 -8.41
N HIS A 617 -10.75 2.69 -8.79
CA HIS A 617 -10.98 1.30 -8.39
C HIS A 617 -9.71 0.46 -8.14
N VAL A 618 -8.74 0.46 -9.08
CA VAL A 618 -7.50 -0.33 -8.95
C VAL A 618 -6.63 0.14 -7.80
N LYS A 619 -6.40 1.46 -7.66
CA LYS A 619 -5.58 2.03 -6.59
C LYS A 619 -6.29 1.93 -5.23
N PHE A 620 -7.61 2.15 -5.18
CA PHE A 620 -8.42 2.01 -3.96
C PHE A 620 -8.26 0.62 -3.34
N ASN A 621 -8.56 -0.44 -4.12
CA ASN A 621 -8.48 -1.81 -3.64
C ASN A 621 -7.05 -2.17 -3.24
N TYR A 622 -6.07 -1.82 -4.08
CA TYR A 622 -4.66 -2.13 -3.85
C TYR A 622 -4.11 -1.51 -2.55
N PHE A 623 -4.45 -0.25 -2.30
CA PHE A 623 -4.06 0.48 -1.09
C PHE A 623 -4.75 -0.10 0.14
N LEU A 624 -6.08 -0.29 0.08
CA LEU A 624 -6.85 -0.76 1.23
C LEU A 624 -6.43 -2.17 1.66
N ASP A 625 -6.20 -3.06 0.69
CA ASP A 625 -5.69 -4.41 0.97
C ASP A 625 -4.29 -4.41 1.56
N GLU A 626 -3.39 -3.52 1.12
CA GLU A 626 -2.06 -3.39 1.71
C GLU A 626 -2.10 -2.81 3.13
N MET A 627 -2.95 -1.82 3.40
CA MET A 627 -3.17 -1.29 4.75
C MET A 627 -3.71 -2.37 5.69
N ILE A 628 -4.68 -3.17 5.23
CA ILE A 628 -5.24 -4.30 5.98
C ILE A 628 -4.15 -5.33 6.29
N MET A 629 -3.36 -5.73 5.30
CA MET A 629 -2.26 -6.69 5.50
C MET A 629 -1.21 -6.17 6.49
N ARG A 630 -0.87 -4.88 6.45
CA ARG A 630 0.08 -4.29 7.41
C ARG A 630 -0.51 -4.14 8.81
N LYS A 631 -1.79 -3.77 8.94
CA LYS A 631 -2.50 -3.79 10.22
C LYS A 631 -2.52 -5.21 10.81
N ASN A 632 -2.86 -6.21 10.00
CA ASN A 632 -2.89 -7.61 10.42
C ASN A 632 -1.53 -8.09 10.95
N ARG A 633 -0.40 -7.71 10.31
CA ARG A 633 0.95 -8.00 10.85
C ARG A 633 1.16 -7.44 12.26
N LEU A 634 0.76 -6.17 12.50
CA LEU A 634 0.86 -5.55 13.83
C LEU A 634 -0.10 -6.21 14.85
N THR A 635 -1.32 -6.54 14.43
CA THR A 635 -2.31 -7.23 15.27
C THR A 635 -1.81 -8.62 15.68
N ILE A 636 -1.23 -9.38 14.74
CA ILE A 636 -0.66 -10.70 15.03
C ILE A 636 0.55 -10.58 15.98
N ALA A 637 1.46 -9.64 15.76
CA ALA A 637 2.60 -9.42 16.67
C ALA A 637 2.14 -9.06 18.10
N ASN A 638 1.08 -8.25 18.24
CA ASN A 638 0.47 -7.97 19.54
C ASN A 638 -0.19 -9.22 20.16
N LEU A 639 -0.85 -10.06 19.35
CA LEU A 639 -1.42 -11.34 19.81
C LEU A 639 -0.34 -12.34 20.25
N GLU A 640 0.83 -12.34 19.61
CA GLU A 640 2.01 -13.12 20.05
C GLU A 640 2.54 -12.61 21.40
N ALA A 641 2.72 -11.29 21.55
CA ALA A 641 3.16 -10.66 22.79
C ALA A 641 2.18 -10.88 23.96
N ASP A 642 0.88 -10.88 23.68
CA ASP A 642 -0.20 -11.19 24.64
C ASP A 642 -0.31 -12.69 25.00
N GLY A 643 0.50 -13.56 24.38
CA GLY A 643 0.42 -15.01 24.59
C GLY A 643 -0.84 -15.67 24.03
N ALA A 644 -1.52 -15.04 23.06
CA ALA A 644 -2.79 -15.53 22.49
C ALA A 644 -2.62 -16.66 21.46
N CYS A 645 -1.39 -17.15 21.25
CA CYS A 645 -1.05 -18.27 20.35
C CYS A 645 -1.64 -18.15 18.92
N PRO A 646 -1.35 -17.08 18.17
CA PRO A 646 -1.86 -16.95 16.81
C PRO A 646 -1.24 -18.00 15.86
N GLY A 647 -2.02 -18.45 14.89
CA GLY A 647 -1.59 -19.44 13.90
C GLY A 647 -2.46 -19.45 12.65
N ILE A 648 -2.17 -20.40 11.75
CA ILE A 648 -2.86 -20.61 10.47
C ILE A 648 -3.53 -21.99 10.46
N ARG A 649 -4.82 -22.05 10.16
CA ARG A 649 -5.59 -23.30 10.02
C ARG A 649 -5.39 -23.88 8.61
N PRO A 650 -5.01 -25.15 8.44
CA PRO A 650 -5.11 -25.80 7.14
C PRO A 650 -6.59 -26.02 6.78
N PHE A 651 -7.00 -25.60 5.60
CA PHE A 651 -8.28 -25.96 5.01
C PHE A 651 -8.14 -27.22 4.13
N GLY A 652 -9.21 -28.00 3.96
CA GLY A 652 -9.25 -29.06 2.95
C GLY A 652 -8.69 -30.44 3.31
N TYR A 653 -8.37 -30.72 4.59
CA TYR A 653 -8.18 -32.10 5.08
C TYR A 653 -9.37 -32.52 5.93
N ALA A 654 -10.36 -33.14 5.28
CA ALA A 654 -11.44 -33.89 5.92
C ALA A 654 -11.11 -35.39 5.79
#